data_AF-A0A956H0I3-F1
#
_entry.id   AF-A0A956H0I3-F1
#
_cell.length_a   1.000
_cell.length_b   1.000
_cell.length_c   1.000
_cell.angle_alpha   90.00
_cell.angle_beta   90.00
_cell.angle_gamma   90.00
#
_symmetry.space_group_name_H-M   'P 1'
#
loop_
_entity.id
_entity.type
_entity.pdbx_description
1 polymer ?
#
loop_
_entity_poly.entity_id
_entity_poly.type
_entity_poly.pdbx_seq_one_letter_code
_entity_poly.pdbx_strand_id
1 'polypeptide(L)'
;MSELLYRRLLAAFNEDRFFSTENDELIGQLGAPAAVLRGCALVRRRAWASAAADFSAALARPGVAAIVELVAGFGLFACRRYHEGLEALARAAAHGKPGVAAQARRLGHELASRLAWHEEARSFLARSPADRAALCERLADAIDQGPAQVDAAVARLVVAEGPVLVAELLEELAIQRPLQRLHWLPAQVRLDLVLGRLERARTRLEGCSAAELEELVPTRTLLARAGEDAKAVIVRSAHRSEVQLLYLRAWAVGRQGALSEAMELLEQARASAPDSVHLQLALAGINHRMAADAFDESIERRFEILLEWAPGLLADAARLAGLELWTDIGPISDRALMVRIFTRAEALLSLDFDLERPSYRVGYRVGHRAGEGALRNLAAGPGEQGRFESLHGDDTSQIARLESVLVRALGVRPPEPRKPTGTAIHGVGARGKSAPQRPPTLSAEQIEQFMSDGYLRIEGAFDATWARRWREQATTRIREEPERWVRGYEAQDSQDPTRSLREFDPREPRTWTWPRIEVRGPETIDIATSSPRGWGAICDLLGGAERIKTKQWHNYLILNLCADAELGITRPAPHWQSWHIDDPNPMTRLDNIRNGLIGIVLFDDLLPGSGNTWLCPDSLPRVARELAAHPEGVDFCSRRGGWLTQRCQRFVEVVGGIGDLVLMHPLLMHSSAPNPSGRIRWMGNPMVYMNEALDPHRPAARRSPVEEAIWRSLRS
;
A
#
# COMPACT_ATOMS: atom_id res chain seq x y z
N MET A 1 33.60 -30.16 -10.30
CA MET A 1 32.41 -30.17 -11.19
C MET A 1 31.33 -29.22 -10.68
N SER A 2 30.88 -29.34 -9.42
CA SER A 2 29.87 -28.44 -8.81
C SER A 2 30.23 -26.94 -8.84
N GLU A 3 31.48 -26.57 -8.55
CA GLU A 3 31.91 -25.16 -8.59
C GLU A 3 31.71 -24.50 -9.96
N LEU A 4 32.00 -25.22 -11.05
CA LEU A 4 31.84 -24.73 -12.42
C LEU A 4 30.36 -24.47 -12.74
N LEU A 5 29.47 -25.36 -12.29
CA LEU A 5 28.02 -25.22 -12.48
C LEU A 5 27.46 -24.02 -11.69
N TYR A 6 27.90 -23.82 -10.44
CA TYR A 6 27.53 -22.63 -9.67
C TYR A 6 28.04 -21.33 -10.30
N ARG A 7 29.28 -21.30 -10.83
CA ARG A 7 29.79 -20.11 -11.53
C ARG A 7 28.98 -19.79 -12.79
N ARG A 8 28.55 -20.82 -13.55
CA ARG A 8 27.69 -20.65 -14.73
C ARG A 8 26.34 -20.04 -14.34
N LEU A 9 25.71 -20.54 -13.28
CA LEU A 9 24.47 -19.98 -12.75
C LEU A 9 24.63 -18.53 -12.27
N LEU A 10 25.64 -18.25 -11.44
CA LEU A 10 25.89 -16.89 -10.93
C LEU A 10 26.19 -15.90 -12.06
N ALA A 11 26.93 -16.33 -13.11
CA ALA A 11 27.14 -15.51 -14.30
C ALA A 11 25.84 -15.23 -15.05
N ALA A 12 24.96 -16.23 -15.20
CA ALA A 12 23.64 -16.05 -15.81
C ALA A 12 22.77 -15.07 -15.01
N PHE A 13 22.75 -15.17 -13.68
CA PHE A 13 21.98 -14.28 -12.81
C PHE A 13 22.51 -12.83 -12.85
N ASN A 14 23.82 -12.64 -12.95
CA ASN A 14 24.42 -11.31 -13.13
C ASN A 14 24.06 -10.67 -14.49
N GLU A 15 23.69 -11.48 -15.48
CA GLU A 15 23.24 -11.06 -16.81
C GLU A 15 21.70 -11.09 -16.94
N ASP A 16 20.98 -11.11 -15.81
CA ASP A 16 19.52 -11.13 -15.72
C ASP A 16 18.83 -12.30 -16.44
N ARG A 17 19.58 -13.38 -16.68
CA ARG A 17 19.05 -14.64 -17.20
C ARG A 17 18.69 -15.55 -16.02
N PHE A 18 17.50 -15.36 -15.45
CA PHE A 18 17.01 -16.16 -14.32
C PHE A 18 16.26 -17.42 -14.79
N PHE A 19 15.41 -17.26 -15.80
CA PHE A 19 14.47 -18.28 -16.26
C PHE A 19 14.90 -18.81 -17.63
N SER A 20 15.45 -20.02 -17.65
CA SER A 20 15.76 -20.77 -18.87
C SER A 20 15.76 -22.26 -18.53
N THR A 21 15.41 -23.11 -19.50
CA THR A 21 15.45 -24.57 -19.32
C THR A 21 16.81 -25.04 -18.81
N GLU A 22 17.89 -24.45 -19.34
CA GLU A 22 19.26 -24.72 -18.89
C GLU A 22 19.48 -24.37 -17.40
N ASN A 23 19.01 -23.21 -16.96
CA ASN A 23 19.16 -22.80 -15.56
C ASN A 23 18.30 -23.67 -14.63
N ASP A 24 17.09 -24.03 -15.04
CA ASP A 24 16.20 -24.90 -14.27
C ASP A 24 16.81 -26.30 -14.11
N GLU A 25 17.41 -26.85 -15.17
CA GLU A 25 18.17 -28.11 -15.11
C GLU A 25 19.37 -28.00 -14.16
N LEU A 26 20.14 -26.91 -14.24
CA LEU A 26 21.28 -26.67 -13.35
C LEU A 26 20.84 -26.54 -11.88
N ILE A 27 19.74 -25.85 -11.60
CA ILE A 27 19.16 -25.75 -10.25
C ILE A 27 18.64 -27.12 -9.79
N GLY A 28 18.05 -27.91 -10.68
CA GLY A 28 17.67 -29.31 -10.42
C GLY A 28 18.85 -30.15 -9.97
N GLN A 29 19.99 -30.04 -10.67
CA GLN A 29 21.24 -30.76 -10.37
C GLN A 29 21.92 -30.27 -9.09
N LEU A 30 21.93 -28.96 -8.84
CA LEU A 30 22.66 -28.33 -7.72
C LEU A 30 21.82 -28.22 -6.43
N GLY A 31 20.52 -28.49 -6.50
CA GLY A 31 19.66 -28.61 -5.33
C GLY A 31 19.30 -27.29 -4.65
N ALA A 32 18.96 -27.37 -3.37
CA ALA A 32 18.43 -26.25 -2.58
C ALA A 32 19.31 -24.98 -2.59
N PRO A 33 20.65 -25.07 -2.47
CA PRO A 33 21.48 -23.86 -2.49
C PRO A 33 21.40 -23.08 -3.80
N ALA A 34 21.24 -23.74 -4.96
CA ALA A 34 21.15 -23.05 -6.24
C ALA A 34 19.82 -22.30 -6.40
N ALA A 35 18.71 -22.88 -5.92
CA ALA A 35 17.41 -22.20 -5.88
C ALA A 35 17.48 -20.96 -4.97
N VAL A 36 18.10 -21.06 -3.80
CA VAL A 36 18.30 -19.90 -2.90
C VAL A 36 19.13 -18.80 -3.56
N LEU A 37 20.19 -19.14 -4.30
CA LEU A 37 21.00 -18.13 -5.02
C LEU A 37 20.18 -17.41 -6.11
N ARG A 38 19.31 -18.12 -6.84
CA ARG A 38 18.39 -17.48 -7.79
C ARG A 38 17.40 -16.57 -7.06
N GLY A 39 16.83 -17.04 -5.95
CA GLY A 39 15.96 -16.25 -5.08
C GLY A 39 16.63 -14.96 -4.59
N CYS A 40 17.89 -15.02 -4.12
CA CYS A 40 18.65 -13.83 -3.73
C CYS A 40 18.85 -12.84 -4.89
N ALA A 41 19.10 -13.33 -6.11
CA ALA A 41 19.23 -12.48 -7.28
C ALA A 41 17.88 -11.85 -7.69
N LEU A 42 16.80 -12.63 -7.64
CA LEU A 42 15.44 -12.16 -7.90
C LEU A 42 14.98 -11.12 -6.86
N VAL A 43 15.38 -11.25 -5.60
CA VAL A 43 15.16 -10.22 -4.57
C VAL A 43 15.78 -8.88 -4.98
N ARG A 44 17.03 -8.88 -5.49
CA ARG A 44 17.67 -7.64 -5.98
C ARG A 44 16.95 -7.03 -7.17
N ARG A 45 16.24 -7.85 -7.95
CA ARG A 45 15.37 -7.42 -9.06
C ARG A 45 13.91 -7.24 -8.66
N ARG A 46 13.59 -7.44 -7.38
CA ARG A 46 12.28 -7.20 -6.79
C ARG A 46 11.17 -8.07 -7.37
N ALA A 47 11.57 -9.19 -7.96
CA ALA A 47 10.69 -10.27 -8.38
C ALA A 47 10.33 -11.11 -7.14
N TRP A 48 9.52 -10.54 -6.25
CA TRP A 48 9.24 -11.09 -4.92
C TRP A 48 8.49 -12.43 -4.95
N ALA A 49 7.52 -12.59 -5.84
CA ALA A 49 6.76 -13.82 -5.94
C ALA A 49 7.64 -14.95 -6.50
N SER A 50 8.42 -14.65 -7.53
CA SER A 50 9.39 -15.59 -8.10
C SER A 50 10.49 -15.96 -7.10
N ALA A 51 11.02 -14.98 -6.36
CA ALA A 51 12.01 -15.23 -5.32
C ALA A 51 11.46 -16.07 -4.17
N ALA A 52 10.25 -15.75 -3.70
CA ALA A 52 9.55 -16.54 -2.69
C ALA A 52 9.35 -17.99 -3.13
N ALA A 53 8.94 -18.21 -4.37
CA ALA A 53 8.76 -19.55 -4.93
C ALA A 53 10.07 -20.35 -4.88
N ASP A 54 11.21 -19.75 -5.23
CA ASP A 54 12.53 -20.37 -5.15
C ASP A 54 12.95 -20.71 -3.70
N PHE A 55 12.74 -19.78 -2.76
CA PHE A 55 13.04 -20.02 -1.35
C PHE A 55 12.17 -21.13 -0.77
N SER A 56 10.85 -21.12 -1.01
CA SER A 56 9.93 -22.16 -0.55
C SER A 56 10.26 -23.51 -1.19
N ALA A 57 10.58 -23.56 -2.49
CA ALA A 57 10.99 -24.78 -3.17
C ALA A 57 12.32 -25.34 -2.61
N ALA A 58 13.26 -24.47 -2.23
CA ALA A 58 14.49 -24.88 -1.58
C ALA A 58 14.22 -25.51 -0.21
N LEU A 59 13.33 -24.91 0.59
CA LEU A 59 12.97 -25.37 1.94
C LEU A 59 12.10 -26.63 1.95
N ALA A 60 11.33 -26.89 0.90
CA ALA A 60 10.49 -28.08 0.78
C ALA A 60 11.28 -29.38 0.55
N ARG A 61 12.58 -29.30 0.25
CA ARG A 61 13.44 -30.47 0.05
C ARG A 61 13.75 -31.14 1.41
N PRO A 62 13.90 -32.47 1.46
CA PRO A 62 14.32 -33.15 2.69
C PRO A 62 15.79 -32.88 3.02
N GLY A 63 16.13 -32.78 4.31
CA GLY A 63 17.52 -32.67 4.77
C GLY A 63 18.23 -31.36 4.41
N VAL A 64 17.49 -30.26 4.30
CA VAL A 64 18.05 -28.93 3.95
C VAL A 64 19.04 -28.47 5.02
N ALA A 65 20.21 -28.02 4.59
CA ALA A 65 21.25 -27.53 5.50
C ALA A 65 20.80 -26.23 6.19
N ALA A 66 21.12 -26.07 7.48
CA ALA A 66 20.74 -24.88 8.27
C ALA A 66 21.18 -23.54 7.64
N ILE A 67 22.27 -23.51 6.87
CA ILE A 67 22.71 -22.30 6.18
C ILE A 67 21.77 -21.92 5.02
N VAL A 68 21.17 -22.90 4.35
CA VAL A 68 20.15 -22.68 3.33
C VAL A 68 18.88 -22.16 4.00
N GLU A 69 18.50 -22.74 5.15
CA GLU A 69 17.35 -22.25 5.94
C GLU A 69 17.56 -20.82 6.46
N LEU A 70 18.77 -20.47 6.88
CA LEU A 70 19.13 -19.11 7.29
C LEU A 70 18.92 -18.10 6.17
N VAL A 71 19.46 -18.38 4.97
CA VAL A 71 19.37 -17.45 3.83
C VAL A 71 17.96 -17.41 3.26
N ALA A 72 17.33 -18.57 3.05
CA ALA A 72 15.95 -18.65 2.56
C ALA A 72 14.95 -18.06 3.56
N GLY A 73 15.19 -18.19 4.87
CA GLY A 73 14.34 -17.62 5.91
C GLY A 73 14.32 -16.09 5.86
N PHE A 74 15.49 -15.46 5.75
CA PHE A 74 15.56 -14.02 5.49
C PHE A 74 14.98 -13.66 4.12
N GLY A 75 15.26 -14.47 3.09
CA GLY A 75 14.71 -14.28 1.74
C GLY A 75 13.18 -14.25 1.69
N LEU A 76 12.52 -15.17 2.38
CA LEU A 76 11.07 -15.20 2.51
C LEU A 76 10.53 -14.00 3.28
N PHE A 77 11.23 -13.57 4.34
CA PHE A 77 10.90 -12.33 5.04
C PHE A 77 10.95 -11.12 4.10
N ALA A 78 12.04 -10.98 3.34
CA ALA A 78 12.20 -9.95 2.31
C ALA A 78 11.13 -10.08 1.22
N CYS A 79 10.61 -11.28 0.94
CA CYS A 79 9.48 -11.46 0.02
C CYS A 79 8.09 -11.31 0.69
N ARG A 80 8.03 -10.75 1.91
CA ARG A 80 6.80 -10.52 2.68
C ARG A 80 6.06 -11.79 3.10
N ARG A 81 6.72 -12.96 3.05
CA ARG A 81 6.27 -14.25 3.61
C ARG A 81 6.83 -14.43 5.03
N TYR A 82 6.46 -13.50 5.90
CA TYR A 82 7.05 -13.33 7.25
C TYR A 82 7.01 -14.60 8.10
N HIS A 83 5.86 -15.27 8.16
CA HIS A 83 5.68 -16.47 8.98
C HIS A 83 6.64 -17.59 8.54
N GLU A 84 6.66 -17.90 7.24
CA GLU A 84 7.53 -18.96 6.70
C GLU A 84 9.02 -18.61 6.83
N GLY A 85 9.35 -17.33 6.67
CA GLY A 85 10.70 -16.84 6.90
C GLY A 85 11.17 -17.07 8.34
N LEU A 86 10.34 -16.70 9.32
CA LEU A 86 10.63 -16.92 10.74
C LEU A 86 10.67 -18.42 11.10
N GLU A 87 9.80 -19.25 10.54
CA GLU A 87 9.87 -20.71 10.75
C GLU A 87 11.18 -21.31 10.22
N ALA A 88 11.64 -20.88 9.05
CA ALA A 88 12.92 -21.33 8.51
C ALA A 88 14.11 -20.87 9.39
N LEU A 89 14.08 -19.64 9.89
CA LEU A 89 15.06 -19.13 10.85
C LEU A 89 15.03 -19.92 12.16
N ALA A 90 13.86 -20.31 12.66
CA ALA A 90 13.72 -21.13 13.86
C ALA A 90 14.33 -22.53 13.67
N ARG A 91 14.12 -23.16 12.51
CA ARG A 91 14.79 -24.43 12.17
C ARG A 91 16.30 -24.26 12.11
N ALA A 92 16.80 -23.24 11.41
CA ALA A 92 18.23 -22.94 11.34
C ALA A 92 18.87 -22.70 12.72
N ALA A 93 18.13 -22.04 13.63
CA ALA A 93 18.53 -21.80 15.01
C ALA A 93 18.61 -23.08 15.85
N ALA A 94 17.75 -24.06 15.57
CA ALA A 94 17.64 -25.30 16.35
C ALA A 94 18.73 -26.32 16.04
N HIS A 95 19.08 -26.52 14.77
CA HIS A 95 20.04 -27.56 14.35
C HIS A 95 21.30 -27.05 13.63
N GLY A 96 21.40 -25.75 13.39
CA GLY A 96 22.57 -25.16 12.76
C GLY A 96 23.86 -25.26 13.59
N LYS A 97 25.00 -25.25 12.91
CA LYS A 97 26.32 -25.06 13.56
C LYS A 97 26.33 -23.75 14.37
N PRO A 98 27.14 -23.62 15.44
CA PRO A 98 27.06 -22.50 16.38
C PRO A 98 26.96 -21.10 15.74
N GLY A 99 27.77 -20.81 14.70
CA GLY A 99 27.72 -19.52 13.99
C GLY A 99 26.41 -19.28 13.21
N VAL A 100 25.92 -20.29 12.49
CA VAL A 100 24.65 -20.23 11.74
C VAL A 100 23.47 -20.12 12.70
N ALA A 101 23.46 -20.93 13.76
CA ALA A 101 22.41 -20.94 14.76
C ALA A 101 22.34 -19.61 15.53
N ALA A 102 23.49 -19.03 15.90
CA ALA A 102 23.54 -17.73 16.55
C ALA A 102 23.04 -16.60 15.64
N GLN A 103 23.42 -16.63 14.35
CA GLN A 103 22.94 -15.65 13.38
C GLN A 103 21.42 -15.79 13.13
N ALA A 104 20.92 -17.01 13.02
CA ALA A 104 19.49 -17.30 12.87
C ALA A 104 18.68 -16.81 14.08
N ARG A 105 19.17 -17.04 15.31
CA ARG A 105 18.53 -16.51 16.53
C ARG A 105 18.49 -14.99 16.53
N ARG A 106 19.61 -14.33 16.21
CA ARG A 106 19.67 -12.86 16.18
C ARG A 106 18.68 -12.30 15.16
N LEU A 107 18.73 -12.79 13.91
CA LEU A 107 17.84 -12.32 12.85
C LEU A 107 16.37 -12.65 13.16
N GLY A 108 16.06 -13.87 13.59
CA GLY A 108 14.69 -14.26 13.95
C GLY A 108 14.11 -13.39 15.06
N HIS A 109 14.89 -13.14 16.13
CA HIS A 109 14.49 -12.24 17.21
C HIS A 109 14.26 -10.81 16.70
N GLU A 110 15.19 -10.26 15.93
CA GLU A 110 15.13 -8.91 15.38
C GLU A 110 13.90 -8.72 14.48
N LEU A 111 13.71 -9.61 13.51
CA LEU A 111 12.63 -9.53 12.53
C LEU A 111 11.25 -9.71 13.17
N ALA A 112 11.11 -10.68 14.09
CA ALA A 112 9.87 -10.87 14.85
C ALA A 112 9.57 -9.67 15.75
N SER A 113 10.59 -9.07 16.38
CA SER A 113 10.44 -7.88 17.20
C SER A 113 10.01 -6.67 16.36
N ARG A 114 10.64 -6.48 15.19
CA ARG A 114 10.22 -5.44 14.23
C ARG A 114 8.75 -5.61 13.88
N LEU A 115 8.26 -6.82 13.65
CA LEU A 115 6.84 -7.12 13.39
C LEU A 115 5.89 -6.98 14.60
N ALA A 116 6.40 -6.76 15.81
CA ALA A 116 5.66 -6.86 17.08
C ALA A 116 5.11 -8.28 17.38
N TRP A 117 5.72 -9.31 16.80
CA TRP A 117 5.41 -10.71 17.07
C TRP A 117 6.22 -11.20 18.28
N HIS A 118 5.82 -10.72 19.45
CA HIS A 118 6.59 -10.87 20.68
C HIS A 118 6.77 -12.33 21.12
N GLU A 119 5.76 -13.18 20.88
CA GLU A 119 5.87 -14.61 21.21
C GLU A 119 6.95 -15.31 20.37
N GLU A 120 6.95 -15.07 19.07
CA GLU A 120 7.98 -15.55 18.15
C GLU A 120 9.35 -14.94 18.49
N ALA A 121 9.44 -13.63 18.76
CA ALA A 121 10.68 -12.98 19.12
C ALA A 121 11.30 -13.59 20.39
N ARG A 122 10.49 -13.94 21.39
CA ARG A 122 10.93 -14.61 22.62
C ARG A 122 11.42 -16.03 22.35
N SER A 123 10.81 -16.76 21.41
CA SER A 123 11.21 -18.14 21.08
C SER A 123 12.66 -18.25 20.58
N PHE A 124 13.23 -17.16 20.05
CA PHE A 124 14.62 -17.09 19.62
C PHE A 124 15.61 -16.78 20.75
N LEU A 125 15.14 -16.37 21.92
CA LEU A 125 15.97 -16.06 23.08
C LEU A 125 16.11 -17.27 23.99
N ALA A 126 17.34 -17.54 24.43
CA ALA A 126 17.57 -18.43 25.56
C ALA A 126 17.32 -17.63 26.85
N ARG A 127 16.11 -17.71 27.43
CA ARG A 127 15.78 -17.05 28.70
C ARG A 127 15.71 -18.07 29.84
N SER A 128 16.14 -17.64 31.02
CA SER A 128 15.80 -18.29 32.28
C SER A 128 14.29 -18.17 32.54
N PRO A 129 13.68 -19.10 33.30
CA PRO A 129 12.30 -18.97 33.72
C PRO A 129 12.03 -17.61 34.35
N ALA A 130 10.87 -17.02 34.05
CA ALA A 130 10.51 -15.73 34.62
C ALA A 130 10.35 -15.84 36.14
N ASP A 131 10.82 -14.83 36.88
CA ASP A 131 10.62 -14.76 38.32
C ASP A 131 9.14 -14.48 38.62
N ARG A 132 8.40 -15.55 38.87
CA ARG A 132 6.96 -15.49 39.11
C ARG A 132 6.61 -14.63 40.32
N ALA A 133 7.43 -14.63 41.38
CA ALA A 133 7.17 -13.85 42.58
C ALA A 133 7.27 -12.35 42.26
N ALA A 134 8.35 -11.92 41.60
CA ALA A 134 8.52 -10.54 41.19
C ALA A 134 7.49 -10.06 40.14
N LEU A 135 6.97 -10.97 39.32
CA LEU A 135 5.85 -10.68 38.42
C LEU A 135 4.53 -10.49 39.18
N CYS A 136 4.26 -11.36 40.16
CA CYS A 136 3.08 -11.32 41.00
C CYS A 136 3.05 -10.03 41.83
N GLU A 137 4.18 -9.63 42.42
CA GLU A 137 4.33 -8.38 43.18
C GLU A 137 4.03 -7.15 42.32
N ARG A 138 4.60 -7.07 41.11
CA ARG A 138 4.31 -5.97 40.17
C ARG A 138 2.83 -5.86 39.79
N LEU A 139 2.14 -6.99 39.63
CA LEU A 139 0.70 -7.00 39.38
C LEU A 139 -0.09 -6.59 40.62
N ALA A 140 0.32 -7.04 41.80
CA ALA A 140 -0.28 -6.66 43.08
C ALA A 140 -0.19 -5.14 43.32
N ASP A 141 0.97 -4.54 43.05
CA ASP A 141 1.16 -3.08 43.13
C ASP A 141 0.24 -2.32 42.17
N ALA A 142 0.09 -2.83 40.93
CA ALA A 142 -0.79 -2.22 39.95
C ALA A 142 -2.27 -2.32 40.37
N ILE A 143 -2.64 -3.45 40.96
CA ILE A 143 -3.97 -3.71 41.54
C ILE A 143 -4.30 -2.70 42.65
N ASP A 144 -3.34 -2.43 43.53
CA ASP A 144 -3.49 -1.47 44.63
C ASP A 144 -3.68 -0.03 44.13
N GLN A 145 -3.13 0.27 42.96
CA GLN A 145 -3.23 1.59 42.32
C GLN A 145 -4.54 1.79 41.53
N GLY A 146 -5.22 0.70 41.15
CA GLY A 146 -6.54 0.74 40.53
C GLY A 146 -6.61 0.21 39.09
N PRO A 147 -7.80 0.23 38.47
CA PRO A 147 -8.08 -0.48 37.21
C PRO A 147 -7.18 -0.10 36.03
N ALA A 148 -6.88 1.19 35.88
CA ALA A 148 -6.05 1.69 34.77
C ALA A 148 -4.61 1.17 34.85
N GLN A 149 -4.06 1.08 36.06
CA GLN A 149 -2.71 0.56 36.30
C GLN A 149 -2.66 -0.96 36.08
N VAL A 150 -3.70 -1.68 36.48
CA VAL A 150 -3.84 -3.11 36.17
C VAL A 150 -3.82 -3.35 34.67
N ASP A 151 -4.64 -2.63 33.90
CA ASP A 151 -4.70 -2.77 32.44
C ASP A 151 -3.33 -2.53 31.79
N ALA A 152 -2.66 -1.44 32.17
CA ALA A 152 -1.33 -1.12 31.66
C ALA A 152 -0.30 -2.20 32.03
N ALA A 153 -0.34 -2.73 33.25
CA ALA A 153 0.55 -3.78 33.73
C ALA A 153 0.30 -5.10 32.99
N VAL A 154 -0.96 -5.54 32.88
CA VAL A 154 -1.36 -6.76 32.17
C VAL A 154 -0.92 -6.68 30.72
N ALA A 155 -1.22 -5.59 30.01
CA ALA A 155 -0.83 -5.44 28.61
C ALA A 155 0.71 -5.50 28.43
N ARG A 156 1.49 -4.87 29.31
CA ARG A 156 2.96 -4.97 29.27
C ARG A 156 3.46 -6.39 29.54
N LEU A 157 2.88 -7.08 30.51
CA LEU A 157 3.28 -8.43 30.87
C LEU A 157 2.87 -9.47 29.83
N VAL A 158 1.72 -9.32 29.17
CA VAL A 158 1.31 -10.19 28.06
C VAL A 158 2.33 -10.10 26.92
N VAL A 159 2.80 -8.88 26.62
CA VAL A 159 3.88 -8.64 25.65
C VAL A 159 5.23 -9.23 26.10
N ALA A 160 5.56 -9.15 27.39
CA ALA A 160 6.88 -9.57 27.89
C ALA A 160 6.97 -11.08 28.16
N GLU A 161 5.88 -11.69 28.64
CA GLU A 161 5.88 -13.03 29.24
C GLU A 161 4.79 -13.96 28.68
N GLY A 162 3.84 -13.40 27.91
CA GLY A 162 2.79 -14.16 27.24
C GLY A 162 1.47 -14.20 28.02
N PRO A 163 0.33 -14.39 27.33
CA PRO A 163 -1.00 -14.25 27.92
C PRO A 163 -1.36 -15.35 28.93
N VAL A 164 -0.79 -16.55 28.77
CA VAL A 164 -1.09 -17.69 29.66
C VAL A 164 -0.55 -17.46 31.07
N LEU A 165 0.73 -17.10 31.18
CA LEU A 165 1.37 -16.83 32.48
C LEU A 165 0.70 -15.67 33.20
N VAL A 166 0.36 -14.59 32.48
CA VAL A 166 -0.33 -13.45 33.09
C VAL A 166 -1.72 -13.81 33.60
N ALA A 167 -2.44 -14.71 32.91
CA ALA A 167 -3.74 -15.19 33.36
C ALA A 167 -3.62 -15.98 34.67
N GLU A 168 -2.63 -16.87 34.76
CA GLU A 168 -2.35 -17.63 35.98
C GLU A 168 -2.00 -16.72 37.16
N LEU A 169 -1.18 -15.68 36.94
CA LEU A 169 -0.80 -14.73 37.99
C LEU A 169 -2.02 -13.92 38.49
N LEU A 170 -2.88 -13.47 37.59
CA LEU A 170 -4.12 -12.78 37.98
C LEU A 170 -5.09 -13.69 38.74
N GLU A 171 -5.10 -14.99 38.45
CA GLU A 171 -5.91 -15.96 39.20
C GLU A 171 -5.39 -16.17 40.62
N GLU A 172 -4.07 -16.27 40.76
CA GLU A 172 -3.41 -16.37 42.06
C GLU A 172 -3.72 -15.14 42.93
N LEU A 173 -3.60 -13.94 42.37
CA LEU A 173 -3.90 -12.68 43.05
C LEU A 173 -5.39 -12.53 43.39
N ALA A 174 -6.29 -13.03 42.54
CA ALA A 174 -7.72 -12.98 42.80
C ALA A 174 -8.13 -13.77 44.05
N ILE A 175 -7.41 -14.85 44.38
CA ILE A 175 -7.61 -15.61 45.62
C ILE A 175 -7.14 -14.78 46.84
N GLN A 176 -6.03 -14.06 46.69
CA GLN A 176 -5.40 -13.33 47.79
C GLN A 176 -6.13 -12.01 48.13
N ARG A 177 -6.81 -11.39 47.15
CA ARG A 177 -7.35 -10.02 47.26
C ARG A 177 -8.84 -9.90 46.89
N PRO A 178 -9.76 -10.72 47.44
CA PRO A 178 -11.16 -10.77 46.95
C PRO A 178 -11.92 -9.43 46.98
N LEU A 179 -11.55 -8.49 47.87
CA LEU A 179 -12.21 -7.18 48.00
C LEU A 179 -11.93 -6.21 46.84
N GLN A 180 -10.85 -6.41 46.09
CA GLN A 180 -10.45 -5.53 44.98
C GLN A 180 -10.84 -6.12 43.61
N ARG A 181 -11.71 -7.14 43.58
CA ARG A 181 -12.10 -7.91 42.37
C ARG A 181 -12.38 -7.03 41.15
N LEU A 182 -13.09 -5.92 41.32
CA LEU A 182 -13.48 -5.04 40.21
C LEU A 182 -12.29 -4.34 39.54
N HIS A 183 -11.16 -4.18 40.23
CA HIS A 183 -9.97 -3.51 39.68
C HIS A 183 -9.32 -4.29 38.55
N TRP A 184 -9.40 -5.62 38.56
CA TRP A 184 -8.78 -6.48 37.53
C TRP A 184 -9.77 -7.29 36.71
N LEU A 185 -11.06 -7.26 37.06
CA LEU A 185 -12.08 -8.04 36.36
C LEU A 185 -12.14 -7.73 34.85
N PRO A 186 -12.09 -6.45 34.40
CA PRO A 186 -12.00 -6.14 32.96
C PRO A 186 -10.77 -6.75 32.27
N ALA A 187 -9.61 -6.72 32.93
CA ALA A 187 -8.38 -7.29 32.41
C ALA A 187 -8.44 -8.82 32.32
N GLN A 188 -9.00 -9.50 33.34
CA GLN A 188 -9.22 -10.94 33.33
C GLN A 188 -10.17 -11.37 32.21
N VAL A 189 -11.29 -10.65 32.02
CA VAL A 189 -12.24 -10.94 30.93
C VAL A 189 -11.57 -10.78 29.57
N ARG A 190 -10.86 -9.68 29.33
CA ARG A 190 -10.11 -9.49 28.07
C ARG A 190 -9.08 -10.58 27.85
N LEU A 191 -8.36 -10.99 28.88
CA LEU A 191 -7.35 -12.04 28.75
C LEU A 191 -7.96 -13.41 28.46
N ASP A 192 -9.10 -13.74 29.08
CA ASP A 192 -9.85 -14.96 28.75
C ASP A 192 -10.37 -14.90 27.30
N LEU A 193 -10.83 -13.74 26.81
CA LEU A 193 -11.22 -13.55 25.39
C LEU A 193 -10.02 -13.69 24.44
N VAL A 194 -8.89 -13.06 24.76
CA VAL A 194 -7.63 -13.23 24.04
C VAL A 194 -7.26 -14.71 24.00
N LEU A 195 -7.45 -15.47 25.07
CA LEU A 195 -7.14 -16.91 25.13
C LEU A 195 -8.24 -17.82 24.54
N GLY A 196 -9.30 -17.26 23.95
CA GLY A 196 -10.40 -18.03 23.36
C GLY A 196 -11.30 -18.73 24.40
N ARG A 197 -11.26 -18.31 25.66
CA ARG A 197 -11.98 -18.91 26.80
C ARG A 197 -13.30 -18.17 27.07
N LEU A 198 -14.17 -18.10 26.06
CA LEU A 198 -15.42 -17.32 26.12
C LEU A 198 -16.30 -17.67 27.31
N GLU A 199 -16.57 -18.96 27.56
CA GLU A 199 -17.42 -19.39 28.67
C GLU A 199 -16.82 -19.01 30.03
N ARG A 200 -15.49 -19.11 30.17
CA ARG A 200 -14.81 -18.63 31.36
C ARG A 200 -14.95 -17.11 31.52
N ALA A 201 -14.81 -16.35 30.44
CA ALA A 201 -14.99 -14.91 30.46
C ALA A 201 -16.43 -14.50 30.86
N ARG A 202 -17.44 -15.31 30.52
CA ARG A 202 -18.84 -15.09 30.93
C ARG A 202 -19.03 -15.34 32.43
N THR A 203 -18.50 -16.44 32.96
CA THR A 203 -18.64 -16.77 34.39
C THR A 203 -17.92 -15.77 35.31
N ARG A 204 -16.90 -15.05 34.81
CA ARG A 204 -16.23 -13.97 35.56
C ARG A 204 -17.20 -12.88 36.05
N LEU A 205 -18.28 -12.61 35.33
CA LEU A 205 -19.27 -11.59 35.70
C LEU A 205 -20.39 -12.13 36.60
N GLU A 206 -20.43 -13.44 36.88
CA GLU A 206 -21.41 -14.01 37.78
C GLU A 206 -21.18 -13.51 39.22
N GLY A 207 -22.29 -13.24 39.92
CA GLY A 207 -22.27 -12.70 41.28
C GLY A 207 -21.99 -11.21 41.38
N CYS A 208 -21.76 -10.49 40.28
CA CYS A 208 -21.75 -9.02 40.29
C CYS A 208 -23.17 -8.48 40.53
N SER A 209 -23.28 -7.50 41.42
CA SER A 209 -24.48 -6.71 41.66
C SER A 209 -24.81 -5.81 40.46
N ALA A 210 -26.04 -5.27 40.44
CA ALA A 210 -26.48 -4.37 39.37
C ALA A 210 -25.60 -3.10 39.25
N ALA A 211 -25.13 -2.56 40.38
CA ALA A 211 -24.26 -1.39 40.40
C ALA A 211 -22.88 -1.70 39.78
N GLU A 212 -22.27 -2.83 40.15
CA GLU A 212 -20.99 -3.26 39.58
C GLU A 212 -21.09 -3.54 38.08
N LEU A 213 -22.22 -4.12 37.63
CA LEU A 213 -22.46 -4.36 36.21
C LEU A 213 -22.62 -3.06 35.40
N GLU A 214 -22.99 -1.94 36.02
CA GLU A 214 -23.06 -0.63 35.37
C GLU A 214 -21.67 -0.01 35.18
N GLU A 215 -20.75 -0.24 36.12
CA GLU A 215 -19.34 0.16 35.97
C GLU A 215 -18.61 -0.66 34.89
N LEU A 216 -19.14 -1.84 34.54
CA LEU A 216 -18.55 -2.80 33.60
C LEU A 216 -19.19 -2.77 32.19
N VAL A 217 -19.85 -1.68 31.80
CA VAL A 217 -20.53 -1.58 30.48
C VAL A 217 -19.60 -1.92 29.31
N PRO A 218 -18.36 -1.40 29.19
CA PRO A 218 -17.45 -1.79 28.10
C PRO A 218 -17.17 -3.30 28.07
N THR A 219 -16.82 -3.87 29.23
CA THR A 219 -16.54 -5.31 29.41
C THR A 219 -17.76 -6.17 29.03
N ARG A 220 -18.97 -5.76 29.44
CA ARG A 220 -20.22 -6.47 29.12
C ARG A 220 -20.59 -6.37 27.64
N THR A 221 -20.30 -5.24 27.01
CA THR A 221 -20.55 -5.03 25.57
C THR A 221 -19.59 -5.89 24.75
N LEU A 222 -18.32 -5.93 25.15
CA LEU A 222 -17.30 -6.80 24.58
C LEU A 222 -17.67 -8.28 24.67
N LEU A 223 -18.14 -8.74 25.82
CA LEU A 223 -18.61 -10.13 25.99
C LEU A 223 -19.83 -10.46 25.13
N ALA A 224 -20.78 -9.52 24.99
CA ALA A 224 -21.90 -9.71 24.06
C ALA A 224 -21.42 -9.83 22.61
N ARG A 225 -20.47 -9.00 22.20
CA ARG A 225 -19.83 -9.08 20.87
C ARG A 225 -19.16 -10.45 20.66
N ALA A 226 -18.42 -10.93 21.65
CA ALA A 226 -17.72 -12.22 21.57
C ALA A 226 -18.69 -13.41 21.52
N GLY A 227 -19.85 -13.30 22.17
CA GLY A 227 -20.97 -14.25 22.07
C GLY A 227 -21.91 -14.02 20.88
N GLU A 228 -21.56 -13.14 19.94
CA GLU A 228 -22.36 -12.75 18.78
C GLU A 228 -23.77 -12.19 19.09
N ASP A 229 -24.00 -11.66 20.30
CA ASP A 229 -25.27 -11.06 20.71
C ASP A 229 -25.35 -9.57 20.31
N ALA A 230 -25.66 -9.33 19.03
CA ALA A 230 -25.79 -7.98 18.48
C ALA A 230 -26.85 -7.11 19.21
N LYS A 231 -27.92 -7.71 19.72
CA LYS A 231 -28.97 -6.97 20.44
C LYS A 231 -28.44 -6.43 21.76
N ALA A 232 -27.76 -7.26 22.54
CA ALA A 232 -27.15 -6.83 23.78
C ALA A 232 -26.07 -5.76 23.55
N VAL A 233 -25.30 -5.86 22.45
CA VAL A 233 -24.33 -4.82 22.08
C VAL A 233 -25.03 -3.48 21.82
N ILE A 234 -26.08 -3.45 21.00
CA ILE A 234 -26.82 -2.22 20.68
C ILE A 234 -27.41 -1.58 21.94
N VAL A 235 -28.06 -2.38 22.80
CA VAL A 235 -28.69 -1.88 24.03
C VAL A 235 -27.64 -1.27 24.98
N ARG A 236 -26.50 -1.92 25.15
CA ARG A 236 -25.46 -1.48 26.10
C ARG A 236 -24.64 -0.28 25.61
N SER A 237 -24.52 -0.12 24.30
CA SER A 237 -23.80 0.98 23.65
C SER A 237 -24.71 2.15 23.25
N ALA A 238 -26.01 2.09 23.59
CA ALA A 238 -26.96 3.15 23.27
C ALA A 238 -26.55 4.48 23.92
N HIS A 239 -26.54 5.56 23.12
CA HIS A 239 -26.18 6.93 23.55
C HIS A 239 -24.77 7.09 24.15
N ARG A 240 -23.87 6.15 23.85
CA ARG A 240 -22.46 6.17 24.25
C ARG A 240 -21.58 6.70 23.11
N SER A 241 -20.52 7.41 23.44
CA SER A 241 -19.62 8.07 22.48
C SER A 241 -18.17 7.59 22.58
N GLU A 242 -17.88 6.67 23.52
CA GLU A 242 -16.58 6.03 23.65
C GLU A 242 -16.25 5.25 22.37
N VAL A 243 -15.05 5.44 21.84
CA VAL A 243 -14.61 4.89 20.54
C VAL A 243 -14.84 3.38 20.43
N GLN A 244 -14.53 2.63 21.50
CA GLN A 244 -14.73 1.19 21.54
C GLN A 244 -16.22 0.82 21.44
N LEU A 245 -17.11 1.56 22.13
CA LEU A 245 -18.54 1.29 22.11
C LEU A 245 -19.17 1.68 20.78
N LEU A 246 -18.73 2.78 20.15
CA LEU A 246 -19.12 3.17 18.79
C LEU A 246 -18.75 2.07 17.78
N TYR A 247 -17.52 1.56 17.84
CA TYR A 247 -17.07 0.45 16.99
C TYR A 247 -17.92 -0.82 17.17
N LEU A 248 -18.13 -1.24 18.43
CA LEU A 248 -18.91 -2.43 18.75
C LEU A 248 -20.37 -2.27 18.28
N ARG A 249 -20.95 -1.09 18.46
CA ARG A 249 -22.28 -0.76 17.97
C ARG A 249 -22.34 -0.82 16.45
N ALA A 250 -21.37 -0.23 15.76
CA ALA A 250 -21.29 -0.25 14.30
C ALA A 250 -21.25 -1.68 13.76
N TRP A 251 -20.46 -2.55 14.39
CA TRP A 251 -20.46 -3.97 14.07
C TRP A 251 -21.85 -4.60 14.23
N ALA A 252 -22.54 -4.31 15.34
CA ALA A 252 -23.83 -4.92 15.66
C ALA A 252 -24.95 -4.47 14.70
N VAL A 253 -25.05 -3.16 14.41
CA VAL A 253 -26.05 -2.62 13.47
C VAL A 253 -25.72 -3.01 12.03
N GLY A 254 -24.44 -3.07 11.67
CA GLY A 254 -23.99 -3.55 10.36
C GLY A 254 -24.37 -5.02 10.10
N ARG A 255 -24.42 -5.87 11.13
CA ARG A 255 -24.94 -7.24 11.01
C ARG A 255 -26.46 -7.32 10.83
N GLN A 256 -27.19 -6.30 11.28
CA GLN A 256 -28.62 -6.19 11.05
C GLN A 256 -28.95 -5.58 9.67
N GLY A 257 -27.94 -5.26 8.86
CA GLY A 257 -28.11 -4.68 7.53
C GLY A 257 -28.21 -3.15 7.51
N ALA A 258 -28.12 -2.47 8.67
CA ALA A 258 -28.11 -1.02 8.77
C ALA A 258 -26.71 -0.46 8.43
N LEU A 259 -26.29 -0.63 7.17
CA LEU A 259 -24.92 -0.31 6.73
C LEU A 259 -24.60 1.18 6.81
N SER A 260 -25.56 2.07 6.52
CA SER A 260 -25.35 3.52 6.64
C SER A 260 -25.13 3.96 8.10
N GLU A 261 -25.93 3.45 9.04
CA GLU A 261 -25.72 3.72 10.48
C GLU A 261 -24.36 3.16 10.94
N ALA A 262 -23.99 1.96 10.48
CA ALA A 262 -22.68 1.38 10.78
C ALA A 262 -21.53 2.26 10.26
N MET A 263 -21.66 2.80 9.04
CA MET A 263 -20.67 3.70 8.45
C MET A 263 -20.52 4.98 9.29
N GLU A 264 -21.63 5.63 9.65
CA GLU A 264 -21.61 6.84 10.48
C GLU A 264 -20.93 6.60 11.83
N LEU A 265 -21.26 5.50 12.50
CA LEU A 265 -20.65 5.13 13.78
C LEU A 265 -19.14 4.85 13.66
N LEU A 266 -18.72 4.17 12.59
CA LEU A 266 -17.29 3.93 12.32
C LEU A 266 -16.54 5.22 12.00
N GLU A 267 -17.13 6.13 11.24
CA GLU A 267 -16.53 7.43 10.92
C GLU A 267 -16.40 8.32 12.16
N GLN A 268 -17.41 8.31 13.05
CA GLN A 268 -17.32 8.96 14.36
C GLN A 268 -16.21 8.36 15.23
N ALA A 269 -16.09 7.04 15.29
CA ALA A 269 -15.02 6.36 16.00
C ALA A 269 -13.64 6.69 15.40
N ARG A 270 -13.54 6.72 14.06
CA ARG A 270 -12.30 7.05 13.33
C ARG A 270 -11.84 8.47 13.59
N ALA A 271 -12.75 9.43 13.76
CA ALA A 271 -12.38 10.80 14.12
C ALA A 271 -11.58 10.87 15.43
N SER A 272 -11.84 9.96 16.37
CA SER A 272 -11.14 9.89 17.66
C SER A 272 -9.92 8.96 17.64
N ALA A 273 -9.89 7.97 16.73
CA ALA A 273 -8.80 7.01 16.58
C ALA A 273 -8.47 6.76 15.10
N PRO A 274 -7.91 7.76 14.39
CA PRO A 274 -7.70 7.71 12.94
C PRO A 274 -6.74 6.59 12.51
N ASP A 275 -5.81 6.24 13.40
CA ASP A 275 -4.74 5.27 13.16
C ASP A 275 -5.10 3.83 13.54
N SER A 276 -6.38 3.58 13.88
CA SER A 276 -6.83 2.24 14.29
C SER A 276 -6.99 1.30 13.10
N VAL A 277 -6.21 0.22 13.09
CA VAL A 277 -6.31 -0.87 12.11
C VAL A 277 -7.71 -1.51 12.11
N HIS A 278 -8.33 -1.68 13.28
CA HIS A 278 -9.68 -2.21 13.41
C HIS A 278 -10.71 -1.36 12.67
N LEU A 279 -10.62 -0.04 12.83
CA LEU A 279 -11.54 0.91 12.19
C LEU A 279 -11.33 0.93 10.68
N GLN A 280 -10.07 0.97 10.22
CA GLN A 280 -9.77 0.94 8.79
C GLN A 280 -10.27 -0.34 8.10
N LEU A 281 -10.11 -1.51 8.74
CA LEU A 281 -10.63 -2.79 8.24
C LEU A 281 -12.17 -2.81 8.22
N ALA A 282 -12.82 -2.39 9.31
CA ALA A 282 -14.28 -2.38 9.39
C ALA A 282 -14.90 -1.41 8.36
N LEU A 283 -14.30 -0.24 8.15
CA LEU A 283 -14.72 0.72 7.13
C LEU A 283 -14.57 0.15 5.72
N ALA A 284 -13.44 -0.51 5.41
CA ALA A 284 -13.26 -1.18 4.13
C ALA A 284 -14.34 -2.25 3.90
N GLY A 285 -14.67 -3.03 4.94
CA GLY A 285 -15.71 -4.07 4.88
C GLY A 285 -17.14 -3.53 4.75
N ILE A 286 -17.48 -2.41 5.40
CA ILE A 286 -18.79 -1.77 5.23
C ILE A 286 -18.90 -1.09 3.86
N ASN A 287 -17.89 -0.32 3.43
CA ASN A 287 -17.86 0.33 2.11
C ASN A 287 -18.08 -0.68 0.99
N HIS A 288 -17.34 -1.80 1.02
CA HIS A 288 -17.50 -2.84 0.01
C HIS A 288 -18.92 -3.42 -0.02
N ARG A 289 -19.55 -3.65 1.14
CA ARG A 289 -20.93 -4.16 1.21
C ARG A 289 -21.97 -3.15 0.74
N MET A 290 -21.73 -1.86 0.90
CA MET A 290 -22.63 -0.81 0.43
C MET A 290 -22.55 -0.61 -1.09
N ALA A 291 -21.36 -0.76 -1.69
CA ALA A 291 -21.13 -0.42 -3.09
C ALA A 291 -20.10 -1.37 -3.75
N ALA A 292 -20.44 -2.66 -3.81
CA ALA A 292 -19.52 -3.71 -4.27
C ALA A 292 -18.95 -3.49 -5.68
N ASP A 293 -19.76 -2.88 -6.57
CA ASP A 293 -19.42 -2.65 -7.99
C ASP A 293 -19.01 -1.20 -8.30
N ALA A 294 -18.99 -0.30 -7.30
CA ALA A 294 -18.61 1.09 -7.53
C ALA A 294 -17.09 1.27 -7.63
N PHE A 295 -16.63 2.10 -8.57
CA PHE A 295 -15.26 2.61 -8.54
C PHE A 295 -15.13 3.63 -7.40
N ASP A 296 -14.74 3.13 -6.23
CA ASP A 296 -14.41 3.91 -5.04
C ASP A 296 -12.91 3.75 -4.75
N GLU A 297 -12.14 4.85 -4.83
CA GLU A 297 -10.71 4.90 -4.46
C GLU A 297 -10.48 4.54 -2.99
N SER A 298 -11.53 4.46 -2.16
CA SER A 298 -11.39 4.17 -0.73
C SER A 298 -10.85 2.78 -0.42
N ILE A 299 -11.15 1.74 -1.21
CA ILE A 299 -10.69 0.37 -0.91
C ILE A 299 -9.20 0.21 -1.20
N GLU A 300 -8.74 0.62 -2.38
CA GLU A 300 -7.32 0.59 -2.74
C GLU A 300 -6.51 1.47 -1.80
N ARG A 301 -7.00 2.69 -1.50
CA ARG A 301 -6.31 3.58 -0.56
C ARG A 301 -6.22 2.97 0.84
N ARG A 302 -7.29 2.34 1.33
CA ARG A 302 -7.26 1.63 2.62
C ARG A 302 -6.35 0.41 2.56
N PHE A 303 -6.24 -0.27 1.43
CA PHE A 303 -5.32 -1.40 1.25
C PHE A 303 -3.87 -0.94 1.34
N GLU A 304 -3.51 0.18 0.73
CA GLU A 304 -2.20 0.82 0.89
C GLU A 304 -1.91 1.19 2.35
N ILE A 305 -2.87 1.85 3.02
CA ILE A 305 -2.74 2.22 4.44
C ILE A 305 -2.53 0.99 5.32
N LEU A 306 -3.33 -0.06 5.12
CA LEU A 306 -3.26 -1.28 5.92
C LEU A 306 -2.03 -2.13 5.59
N LEU A 307 -1.53 -2.09 4.36
CA LEU A 307 -0.22 -2.64 4.00
C LEU A 307 0.87 -1.95 4.82
N GLU A 308 0.84 -0.62 4.92
CA GLU A 308 1.80 0.13 5.71
C GLU A 308 1.65 -0.21 7.20
N TRP A 309 0.45 -0.16 7.76
CA TRP A 309 0.27 -0.22 9.22
C TRP A 309 0.30 -1.65 9.77
N ALA A 310 -0.23 -2.62 9.02
CA ALA A 310 -0.43 -3.99 9.47
C ALA A 310 0.06 -5.04 8.45
N PRO A 311 1.31 -4.95 7.93
CA PRO A 311 1.80 -5.85 6.90
C PRO A 311 1.82 -7.32 7.37
N GLY A 312 2.12 -7.56 8.65
CA GLY A 312 2.09 -8.90 9.23
C GLY A 312 0.71 -9.54 9.22
N LEU A 313 -0.33 -8.77 9.58
CA LEU A 313 -1.72 -9.21 9.58
C LEU A 313 -2.20 -9.52 8.15
N LEU A 314 -1.93 -8.63 7.20
CA LEU A 314 -2.33 -8.86 5.81
C LEU A 314 -1.58 -10.04 5.18
N ALA A 315 -0.30 -10.26 5.54
CA ALA A 315 0.46 -11.41 5.07
C ALA A 315 -0.11 -12.72 5.62
N ASP A 316 -0.47 -12.78 6.91
CA ASP A 316 -1.13 -13.95 7.48
C ASP A 316 -2.52 -14.18 6.88
N ALA A 317 -3.28 -13.11 6.68
CA ALA A 317 -4.60 -13.18 6.07
C ALA A 317 -4.54 -13.70 4.63
N ALA A 318 -3.64 -13.16 3.81
CA ALA A 318 -3.42 -13.62 2.44
C ALA A 318 -3.00 -15.09 2.40
N ARG A 319 -2.01 -15.47 3.23
CA ARG A 319 -1.53 -16.85 3.34
C ARG A 319 -2.66 -17.83 3.72
N LEU A 320 -3.45 -17.50 4.73
CA LEU A 320 -4.60 -18.33 5.15
C LEU A 320 -5.73 -18.35 4.12
N ALA A 321 -5.82 -17.36 3.25
CA ALA A 321 -6.74 -17.33 2.12
C ALA A 321 -6.20 -18.04 0.88
N GLY A 322 -4.95 -18.54 0.91
CA GLY A 322 -4.28 -19.14 -0.25
C GLY A 322 -3.93 -18.12 -1.33
N LEU A 323 -3.61 -16.89 -0.94
CA LEU A 323 -3.32 -15.76 -1.82
C LEU A 323 -1.90 -15.25 -1.61
N GLU A 324 -1.28 -14.78 -2.70
CA GLU A 324 -0.04 -14.02 -2.63
C GLU A 324 -0.37 -12.54 -2.35
N LEU A 325 0.20 -11.99 -1.27
CA LEU A 325 0.02 -10.57 -0.95
C LEU A 325 0.81 -9.68 -1.93
N TRP A 326 1.97 -10.17 -2.38
CA TRP A 326 2.90 -9.47 -3.26
C TRP A 326 3.19 -10.30 -4.51
N THR A 327 3.21 -9.61 -5.64
CA THR A 327 3.58 -10.13 -6.95
C THR A 327 4.96 -9.60 -7.36
N ASP A 328 5.52 -10.08 -8.47
CA ASP A 328 6.78 -9.54 -9.03
C ASP A 328 6.67 -8.08 -9.49
N ILE A 329 5.45 -7.54 -9.49
CA ILE A 329 5.15 -6.18 -9.92
C ILE A 329 4.56 -5.31 -8.80
N GLY A 330 4.71 -5.73 -7.55
CA GLY A 330 4.23 -5.02 -6.36
C GLY A 330 3.08 -5.72 -5.63
N PRO A 331 2.42 -5.04 -4.68
CA PRO A 331 1.29 -5.61 -3.96
C PRO A 331 0.15 -5.94 -4.91
N ILE A 332 -0.73 -6.85 -4.49
CA ILE A 332 -1.90 -7.23 -5.28
C ILE A 332 -2.76 -6.00 -5.62
N SER A 333 -3.22 -5.91 -6.86
CA SER A 333 -4.06 -4.81 -7.37
C SER A 333 -5.49 -5.24 -7.68
N ASP A 334 -5.79 -6.53 -7.58
CA ASP A 334 -7.14 -7.06 -7.81
C ASP A 334 -8.04 -6.82 -6.59
N ARG A 335 -9.15 -6.10 -6.79
CA ARG A 335 -10.10 -5.73 -5.72
C ARG A 335 -10.75 -6.94 -5.05
N ALA A 336 -11.15 -7.95 -5.81
CA ALA A 336 -11.80 -9.13 -5.24
C ALA A 336 -10.82 -9.87 -4.31
N LEU A 337 -9.55 -9.89 -4.68
CA LEU A 337 -8.49 -10.46 -3.84
C LEU A 337 -8.19 -9.60 -2.62
N MET A 338 -8.16 -8.26 -2.74
CA MET A 338 -8.03 -7.35 -1.59
C MET A 338 -9.16 -7.56 -0.57
N VAL A 339 -10.41 -7.62 -1.03
CA VAL A 339 -11.58 -7.85 -0.17
C VAL A 339 -11.47 -9.18 0.56
N ARG A 340 -11.08 -10.26 -0.13
CA ARG A 340 -10.85 -11.56 0.51
C ARG A 340 -9.77 -11.48 1.60
N ILE A 341 -8.70 -10.73 1.37
CA ILE A 341 -7.64 -10.50 2.37
C ILE A 341 -8.20 -9.71 3.55
N PHE A 342 -8.95 -8.63 3.34
CA PHE A 342 -9.56 -7.85 4.42
C PHE A 342 -10.54 -8.64 5.27
N THR A 343 -11.46 -9.38 4.62
CA THR A 343 -12.39 -10.26 5.34
C THR A 343 -11.63 -11.28 6.18
N ARG A 344 -10.53 -11.83 5.63
CA ARG A 344 -9.71 -12.77 6.39
C ARG A 344 -8.95 -12.09 7.52
N ALA A 345 -8.42 -10.89 7.32
CA ALA A 345 -7.72 -10.10 8.32
C ALA A 345 -8.64 -9.73 9.50
N GLU A 346 -9.85 -9.26 9.22
CA GLU A 346 -10.86 -8.96 10.24
C GLU A 346 -11.17 -10.19 11.10
N ALA A 347 -11.28 -11.37 10.48
CA ALA A 347 -11.55 -12.63 11.18
C ALA A 347 -10.38 -13.13 12.06
N LEU A 348 -9.16 -12.60 11.88
CA LEU A 348 -8.00 -12.97 12.71
C LEU A 348 -7.86 -12.10 13.95
N LEU A 349 -8.41 -10.87 13.93
CA LEU A 349 -8.31 -9.93 15.04
C LEU A 349 -8.86 -10.55 16.33
N SER A 350 -8.20 -10.24 17.44
CA SER A 350 -8.58 -10.74 18.75
C SER A 350 -9.92 -10.15 19.21
N LEU A 351 -10.70 -10.95 19.94
CA LEU A 351 -12.05 -10.58 20.37
C LEU A 351 -12.07 -9.59 21.55
N ASP A 352 -10.92 -9.22 22.09
CA ASP A 352 -10.79 -8.20 23.14
C ASP A 352 -10.89 -6.76 22.60
N PHE A 353 -10.74 -6.58 21.28
CA PHE A 353 -10.91 -5.31 20.57
C PHE A 353 -10.15 -4.15 21.23
N ASP A 354 -8.89 -4.39 21.59
CA ASP A 354 -7.99 -3.33 22.03
C ASP A 354 -7.63 -2.45 20.82
N LEU A 355 -8.16 -1.23 20.80
CA LEU A 355 -7.92 -0.26 19.72
C LEU A 355 -6.53 0.37 19.81
N GLU A 356 -5.93 0.40 21.00
CA GLU A 356 -4.59 0.97 21.23
C GLU A 356 -3.50 -0.07 20.96
N ARG A 357 -3.77 -1.32 21.32
CA ARG A 357 -2.81 -2.43 21.23
C ARG A 357 -3.43 -3.63 20.51
N PRO A 358 -3.82 -3.46 19.25
CA PRO A 358 -4.52 -4.50 18.52
C PRO A 358 -3.67 -5.76 18.42
N SER A 359 -4.32 -6.89 18.65
CA SER A 359 -3.72 -8.20 18.53
C SER A 359 -4.57 -9.11 17.64
N TYR A 360 -3.99 -10.22 17.21
CA TYR A 360 -4.65 -11.16 16.35
C TYR A 360 -4.09 -12.56 16.58
N ARG A 361 -4.90 -13.58 16.30
CA ARG A 361 -4.50 -14.98 16.46
C ARG A 361 -4.42 -15.67 15.13
N VAL A 362 -3.46 -16.58 15.04
CA VAL A 362 -3.33 -17.44 13.88
C VAL A 362 -3.10 -18.88 14.31
N GLY A 363 -3.94 -19.78 13.81
CA GLY A 363 -3.78 -21.22 13.97
C GLY A 363 -2.89 -21.78 12.87
N TYR A 364 -1.73 -22.35 13.24
CA TYR A 364 -0.71 -22.80 12.29
C TYR A 364 -0.60 -24.31 12.12
N ARG A 365 -1.37 -25.12 12.88
CA ARG A 365 -1.25 -26.58 12.83
C ARG A 365 -2.60 -27.27 12.68
N VAL A 366 -2.62 -28.27 11.80
CA VAL A 366 -3.72 -29.24 11.69
C VAL A 366 -3.85 -29.96 13.03
N GLY A 367 -5.03 -29.87 13.67
CA GLY A 367 -5.34 -30.59 14.91
C GLY A 367 -5.61 -29.75 16.16
N HIS A 368 -5.48 -28.43 16.11
CA HIS A 368 -5.77 -27.56 17.25
C HIS A 368 -7.25 -27.12 17.31
N ARG A 369 -7.81 -27.05 18.53
CA ARG A 369 -9.16 -26.51 18.80
C ARG A 369 -9.14 -24.97 18.72
N ALA A 370 -10.31 -24.35 18.53
CA ALA A 370 -10.45 -22.90 18.63
C ALA A 370 -9.85 -22.40 19.96
N GLY A 371 -8.82 -21.54 19.90
CA GLY A 371 -8.10 -21.00 21.07
C GLY A 371 -6.59 -21.30 21.13
N GLU A 372 -6.05 -22.22 20.33
CA GLU A 372 -4.65 -22.70 20.43
C GLU A 372 -3.68 -22.15 19.35
N GLY A 373 -3.95 -20.95 18.81
CA GLY A 373 -3.05 -20.25 17.86
C GLY A 373 -1.99 -19.38 18.54
N ALA A 374 -0.92 -18.95 17.83
CA ALA A 374 0.03 -17.97 18.39
C ALA A 374 -0.62 -16.58 18.48
N LEU A 375 -0.36 -15.84 19.55
CA LEU A 375 -0.84 -14.46 19.70
C LEU A 375 0.17 -13.49 19.10
N ARG A 376 -0.28 -12.68 18.14
CA ARG A 376 0.54 -11.65 17.48
C ARG A 376 -0.03 -10.28 17.77
N ASN A 377 0.85 -9.31 17.95
CA ASN A 377 0.45 -7.92 18.12
C ASN A 377 0.71 -7.15 16.83
N LEU A 378 -0.03 -6.07 16.64
CA LEU A 378 0.32 -5.06 15.64
C LEU A 378 1.18 -3.99 16.31
N ALA A 379 2.14 -3.46 15.58
CA ALA A 379 2.93 -2.36 16.09
C ALA A 379 2.11 -1.06 16.13
N ALA A 380 2.49 -0.19 17.06
CA ALA A 380 1.87 1.12 17.21
C ALA A 380 2.31 2.06 16.08
N GLY A 381 1.37 2.41 15.19
CA GLY A 381 1.43 3.48 14.20
C GLY A 381 2.60 3.45 13.18
N PRO A 382 2.49 4.18 12.06
CA PRO A 382 3.64 4.46 11.21
C PRO A 382 4.52 5.50 11.95
N GLY A 383 5.64 5.09 12.54
CA GLY A 383 6.63 6.05 13.06
C GLY A 383 7.17 6.98 11.96
N GLU A 384 8.04 7.94 12.30
CA GLU A 384 8.58 8.95 11.35
C GLU A 384 9.20 8.38 10.05
N GLN A 385 9.75 7.16 10.10
CA GLN A 385 10.38 6.50 8.94
C GLN A 385 9.42 5.64 8.10
N GLY A 386 8.16 5.46 8.52
CA GLY A 386 7.29 4.46 7.92
C GLY A 386 7.63 3.02 8.36
N ARG A 387 6.62 2.17 8.37
CA ARG A 387 6.65 0.80 8.84
C ARG A 387 7.33 -0.14 7.84
N PHE A 388 7.05 0.01 6.54
CA PHE A 388 7.72 -0.80 5.52
C PHE A 388 9.22 -0.56 5.49
N GLU A 389 9.65 0.70 5.59
CA GLU A 389 11.07 1.06 5.64
C GLU A 389 11.76 0.42 6.85
N SER A 390 11.11 0.45 8.03
CA SER A 390 11.64 -0.22 9.22
C SER A 390 11.82 -1.74 9.06
N LEU A 391 10.94 -2.36 8.26
CA LEU A 391 10.94 -3.80 8.06
C LEU A 391 11.91 -4.23 6.96
N HIS A 392 12.04 -3.42 5.90
CA HIS A 392 12.59 -3.86 4.61
C HIS A 392 13.66 -2.93 4.02
N GLY A 393 13.94 -1.78 4.62
CA GLY A 393 14.92 -0.82 4.11
C GLY A 393 16.33 -1.41 3.95
N ASP A 394 16.67 -2.46 4.71
CA ASP A 394 17.95 -3.15 4.64
C ASP A 394 17.96 -4.48 3.86
N ASP A 395 16.84 -4.90 3.26
CA ASP A 395 16.68 -6.22 2.61
C ASP A 395 17.80 -6.54 1.62
N THR A 396 18.11 -5.59 0.72
CA THR A 396 19.09 -5.80 -0.35
C THR A 396 20.50 -6.02 0.19
N SER A 397 20.87 -5.23 1.21
CA SER A 397 22.18 -5.32 1.88
C SER A 397 22.31 -6.63 2.67
N GLN A 398 21.27 -7.00 3.41
CA GLN A 398 21.25 -8.25 4.18
C GLN A 398 21.26 -9.48 3.28
N ILE A 399 20.50 -9.47 2.17
CA ILE A 399 20.52 -10.55 1.17
C ILE A 399 21.91 -10.71 0.58
N ALA A 400 22.57 -9.63 0.16
CA ALA A 400 23.93 -9.71 -0.38
C ALA A 400 24.93 -10.28 0.65
N ARG A 401 24.79 -9.89 1.92
CA ARG A 401 25.63 -10.41 3.01
C ARG A 401 25.39 -11.91 3.24
N LEU A 402 24.14 -12.34 3.32
CA LEU A 402 23.75 -13.73 3.55
C LEU A 402 24.10 -14.64 2.35
N GLU A 403 23.87 -14.16 1.14
CA GLU A 403 24.30 -14.82 -0.09
C GLU A 403 25.82 -15.02 -0.10
N SER A 404 26.62 -14.01 0.30
CA SER A 404 28.07 -14.17 0.40
C SER A 404 28.47 -15.27 1.39
N VAL A 405 27.74 -15.43 2.50
CA VAL A 405 27.99 -16.50 3.48
C VAL A 405 27.68 -17.86 2.86
N LEU A 406 26.57 -17.99 2.13
CA LEU A 406 26.20 -19.22 1.42
C LEU A 406 27.21 -19.58 0.33
N VAL A 407 27.60 -18.62 -0.51
CA VAL A 407 28.60 -18.82 -1.58
C VAL A 407 29.95 -19.29 -1.02
N ARG A 408 30.41 -18.71 0.09
CA ARG A 408 31.62 -19.16 0.79
C ARG A 408 31.48 -20.57 1.33
N ALA A 409 30.33 -20.92 1.91
CA ALA A 409 30.07 -22.26 2.44
C ALA A 409 30.02 -23.33 1.34
N LEU A 410 29.63 -22.96 0.10
CA LEU A 410 29.67 -23.82 -1.07
C LEU A 410 31.07 -23.97 -1.68
N GLY A 411 32.07 -23.22 -1.18
CA GLY A 411 33.43 -23.21 -1.73
C GLY A 411 33.53 -22.57 -3.11
N VAL A 412 32.55 -21.76 -3.51
CA VAL A 412 32.49 -21.14 -4.83
C VAL A 412 33.14 -19.76 -4.76
N ARG A 413 34.08 -19.47 -5.67
CA ARG A 413 34.52 -18.10 -5.92
C ARG A 413 33.60 -17.44 -6.94
N PRO A 414 32.77 -16.45 -6.56
CA PRO A 414 31.90 -15.79 -7.51
C PRO A 414 32.76 -15.05 -8.55
N PRO A 415 32.35 -15.03 -9.84
CA PRO A 415 33.05 -14.25 -10.85
C PRO A 415 33.06 -12.78 -10.45
N GLU A 416 34.17 -12.07 -10.69
CA GLU A 416 34.21 -10.61 -10.47
C GLU A 416 33.10 -9.95 -11.29
N PRO A 417 32.35 -8.99 -10.72
CA PRO A 417 31.40 -8.21 -11.50
C PRO A 417 32.18 -7.53 -12.63
N ARG A 418 31.94 -7.96 -13.88
CA ARG A 418 32.50 -7.27 -15.04
C ARG A 418 31.97 -5.84 -14.98
N LYS A 419 32.88 -4.87 -14.85
CA LYS A 419 32.59 -3.48 -15.24
C LYS A 419 31.95 -3.53 -16.62
N PRO A 420 30.94 -2.71 -16.94
CA PRO A 420 30.31 -2.71 -18.25
C PRO A 420 31.37 -2.32 -19.30
N THR A 421 32.08 -3.32 -19.82
CA THR A 421 32.99 -3.17 -20.94
C THR A 421 32.12 -3.15 -22.17
N GLY A 422 31.87 -1.94 -22.66
CA GLY A 422 31.32 -1.75 -23.98
C GLY A 422 32.26 -2.38 -25.00
N THR A 423 31.85 -3.51 -25.56
CA THR A 423 32.35 -3.97 -26.87
C THR A 423 31.36 -4.98 -27.43
N ALA A 424 31.00 -4.73 -28.69
CA ALA A 424 30.08 -5.48 -29.51
C ALA A 424 30.42 -6.96 -29.63
N ILE A 425 29.38 -7.80 -29.76
CA ILE A 425 29.49 -9.09 -30.43
C ILE A 425 28.45 -9.13 -31.54
N HIS A 426 28.96 -9.26 -32.76
CA HIS A 426 28.24 -9.52 -33.98
C HIS A 426 27.47 -10.86 -33.91
N GLY A 427 26.20 -10.80 -34.27
CA GLY A 427 25.52 -11.70 -35.21
C GLY A 427 25.41 -13.19 -34.87
N VAL A 428 24.20 -13.62 -34.48
CA VAL A 428 23.52 -14.74 -35.15
C VAL A 428 22.08 -14.33 -35.40
N GLY A 429 21.68 -14.36 -36.67
CA GLY A 429 20.42 -13.82 -37.14
C GLY A 429 19.21 -14.63 -36.70
N ALA A 430 18.24 -13.94 -36.12
CA ALA A 430 16.84 -14.29 -36.25
C ALA A 430 16.12 -13.06 -36.80
N ARG A 431 15.87 -13.07 -38.12
CA ARG A 431 14.96 -12.11 -38.76
C ARG A 431 13.55 -12.38 -38.26
N GLY A 432 13.21 -11.83 -37.09
CA GLY A 432 11.84 -11.52 -36.75
C GLY A 432 11.42 -10.38 -37.66
N LYS A 433 10.47 -10.64 -38.57
CA LYS A 433 9.93 -9.64 -39.49
C LYS A 433 9.43 -8.45 -38.67
N SER A 434 10.13 -7.33 -38.72
CA SER A 434 9.61 -6.04 -38.27
C SER A 434 8.38 -5.73 -39.13
N ALA A 435 7.23 -5.55 -38.47
CA ALA A 435 6.07 -4.98 -39.12
C ALA A 435 6.47 -3.65 -39.80
N PRO A 436 5.88 -3.29 -40.94
CA PRO A 436 6.23 -2.06 -41.65
C PRO A 436 6.09 -0.86 -40.70
N GLN A 437 7.21 -0.18 -40.42
CA GLN A 437 7.22 1.01 -39.57
C GLN A 437 6.44 2.11 -40.29
N ARG A 438 5.27 2.46 -39.75
CA ARG A 438 4.57 3.69 -40.11
C ARG A 438 5.51 4.87 -39.79
N PRO A 439 5.59 5.90 -40.65
CA PRO A 439 6.35 7.09 -40.31
C PRO A 439 5.84 7.67 -38.97
N PRO A 440 6.74 8.14 -38.09
CA PRO A 440 6.35 8.71 -36.81
C PRO A 440 5.44 9.92 -37.03
N THR A 441 4.46 10.08 -36.15
CA THR A 441 3.54 11.22 -36.13
C THR A 441 4.24 12.49 -35.62
N LEU A 442 5.19 12.33 -34.70
CA LEU A 442 6.02 13.40 -34.17
C LEU A 442 7.31 13.59 -34.99
N SER A 443 7.69 14.86 -35.17
CA SER A 443 9.03 15.21 -35.67
C SER A 443 10.12 14.91 -34.64
N ALA A 444 11.36 14.81 -35.10
CA ALA A 444 12.51 14.60 -34.22
C ALA A 444 12.66 15.76 -33.21
N GLU A 445 12.37 16.98 -33.64
CA GLU A 445 12.39 18.19 -32.82
C GLU A 445 11.34 18.13 -31.70
N GLN A 446 10.12 17.66 -31.99
CA GLN A 446 9.07 17.49 -30.99
C GLN A 446 9.41 16.39 -29.97
N ILE A 447 10.03 15.29 -30.41
CA ILE A 447 10.48 14.22 -29.52
C ILE A 447 11.59 14.73 -28.60
N GLU A 448 12.55 15.48 -29.14
CA GLU A 448 13.63 16.09 -28.34
C GLU A 448 13.10 17.15 -27.37
N GLN A 449 12.15 17.99 -27.80
CA GLN A 449 11.46 18.93 -26.92
C GLN A 449 10.78 18.20 -25.75
N PHE A 450 10.04 17.12 -26.03
CA PHE A 450 9.37 16.34 -24.99
C PHE A 450 10.40 15.75 -24.00
N MET A 451 11.51 15.21 -24.48
CA MET A 451 12.55 14.65 -23.60
C MET A 451 13.26 15.72 -22.75
N SER A 452 13.40 16.94 -23.27
CA SER A 452 14.02 18.07 -22.56
C SER A 452 13.09 18.72 -21.54
N ASP A 453 11.85 19.02 -21.95
CA ASP A 453 10.91 19.84 -21.19
C ASP A 453 9.86 19.02 -20.44
N GLY A 454 9.75 17.73 -20.76
CA GLY A 454 8.80 16.81 -20.16
C GLY A 454 7.37 16.95 -20.67
N TYR A 455 7.09 17.78 -21.66
CA TYR A 455 5.75 17.90 -22.24
C TYR A 455 5.76 18.30 -23.72
N LEU A 456 4.64 18.06 -24.40
CA LEU A 456 4.41 18.46 -25.79
C LEU A 456 2.93 18.75 -26.02
N ARG A 457 2.62 19.81 -26.77
CA ARG A 457 1.25 20.12 -27.22
C ARG A 457 1.02 19.61 -28.64
N ILE A 458 -0.07 18.88 -28.83
CA ILE A 458 -0.58 18.41 -30.11
C ILE A 458 -1.80 19.26 -30.47
N GLU A 459 -1.60 20.20 -31.38
CA GLU A 459 -2.64 21.13 -31.79
C GLU A 459 -3.74 20.43 -32.61
N GLY A 460 -5.01 20.69 -32.24
CA GLY A 460 -6.17 20.09 -32.89
C GLY A 460 -6.12 18.55 -32.86
N ALA A 461 -5.69 17.98 -31.74
CA ALA A 461 -5.66 16.52 -31.56
C ALA A 461 -7.07 15.92 -31.57
N PHE A 462 -8.05 16.66 -31.08
CA PHE A 462 -9.47 16.32 -31.08
C PHE A 462 -10.27 17.36 -31.88
N ASP A 463 -11.39 16.92 -32.45
CA ASP A 463 -12.34 17.83 -33.09
C ASP A 463 -13.02 18.73 -32.04
N ALA A 464 -13.00 20.04 -32.27
CA ALA A 464 -13.58 21.03 -31.35
C ALA A 464 -15.09 20.83 -31.12
N THR A 465 -15.83 20.24 -32.07
CA THR A 465 -17.26 19.94 -31.92
C THR A 465 -17.51 18.96 -30.77
N TRP A 466 -16.62 18.00 -30.60
CA TRP A 466 -16.72 17.00 -29.57
C TRP A 466 -16.48 17.60 -28.18
N ALA A 467 -15.51 18.50 -28.07
CA ALA A 467 -15.26 19.24 -26.84
C ALA A 467 -16.46 20.11 -26.42
N ARG A 468 -17.11 20.80 -27.36
CA ARG A 468 -18.34 21.57 -27.09
C ARG A 468 -19.47 20.67 -26.58
N ARG A 469 -19.73 19.55 -27.28
CA ARG A 469 -20.75 18.57 -26.90
C ARG A 469 -20.53 18.04 -25.47
N TRP A 470 -19.29 17.72 -25.12
CA TRP A 470 -18.96 17.21 -23.79
C TRP A 470 -19.14 18.24 -22.68
N ARG A 471 -18.86 19.53 -22.95
CA ARG A 471 -19.16 20.62 -22.02
C ARG A 471 -20.66 20.81 -21.82
N GLU A 472 -21.45 20.76 -22.88
CA GLU A 472 -22.92 20.85 -22.79
C GLU A 472 -23.48 19.69 -21.97
N GLN A 473 -23.08 18.45 -22.28
CA GLN A 473 -23.47 17.26 -21.53
C GLN A 473 -23.00 17.30 -20.06
N ALA A 474 -21.81 17.84 -19.80
CA ALA A 474 -21.31 18.01 -18.44
C ALA A 474 -22.15 19.04 -17.66
N THR A 475 -22.51 20.15 -18.31
CA THR A 475 -23.38 21.18 -17.71
C THR A 475 -24.74 20.59 -17.34
N THR A 476 -25.35 19.79 -18.23
CA THR A 476 -26.59 19.06 -17.93
C THR A 476 -26.41 18.13 -16.74
N ARG A 477 -25.35 17.31 -16.72
CA ARG A 477 -25.07 16.37 -15.61
C ARG A 477 -24.89 17.07 -14.27
N ILE A 478 -24.15 18.18 -14.25
CA ILE A 478 -23.91 18.99 -13.04
C ILE A 478 -25.23 19.54 -12.49
N ARG A 479 -26.16 19.92 -13.36
CA ARG A 479 -27.44 20.53 -12.97
C ARG A 479 -28.50 19.51 -12.57
N GLU A 480 -28.65 18.46 -13.36
CA GLU A 480 -29.79 17.53 -13.27
C GLU A 480 -29.53 16.34 -12.34
N GLU A 481 -28.30 15.84 -12.28
CA GLU A 481 -27.91 14.68 -11.46
C GLU A 481 -26.53 14.88 -10.80
N PRO A 482 -26.29 16.00 -10.07
CA PRO A 482 -24.97 16.25 -9.47
C PRO A 482 -24.54 15.15 -8.49
N GLU A 483 -25.47 14.54 -7.76
CA GLU A 483 -25.20 13.46 -6.80
C GLU A 483 -24.60 12.22 -7.47
N ARG A 484 -24.87 12.03 -8.77
CA ARG A 484 -24.39 10.89 -9.55
C ARG A 484 -23.07 11.18 -10.25
N TRP A 485 -22.92 12.40 -10.77
CA TRP A 485 -21.85 12.72 -11.72
C TRP A 485 -20.75 13.59 -11.14
N VAL A 486 -21.03 14.41 -10.12
CA VAL A 486 -20.06 15.32 -9.51
C VAL A 486 -19.38 14.64 -8.33
N ARG A 487 -18.05 14.55 -8.37
CA ARG A 487 -17.26 13.96 -7.29
C ARG A 487 -17.40 14.80 -6.02
N GLY A 488 -17.79 14.16 -4.92
CA GLY A 488 -17.88 14.78 -3.59
C GLY A 488 -19.17 15.57 -3.33
N TYR A 489 -20.13 15.53 -4.25
CA TYR A 489 -21.44 16.17 -4.05
C TYR A 489 -22.40 15.20 -3.34
N GLU A 490 -23.01 15.65 -2.24
CA GLU A 490 -23.96 14.85 -1.45
C GLU A 490 -25.41 15.30 -1.68
N ALA A 491 -26.39 14.43 -1.40
CA ALA A 491 -27.81 14.76 -1.61
C ALA A 491 -28.27 15.98 -0.80
N GLN A 492 -27.66 16.22 0.36
CA GLN A 492 -27.93 17.37 1.22
C GLN A 492 -27.44 18.69 0.59
N ASP A 493 -26.40 18.67 -0.25
CA ASP A 493 -25.86 19.87 -0.90
C ASP A 493 -26.89 20.53 -1.83
N SER A 494 -27.80 19.73 -2.39
CA SER A 494 -28.91 20.25 -3.22
C SER A 494 -29.88 21.16 -2.46
N GLN A 495 -29.93 21.06 -1.12
CA GLN A 495 -30.78 21.88 -0.26
C GLN A 495 -30.06 23.09 0.33
N ASP A 496 -28.73 23.17 0.19
CA ASP A 496 -27.91 24.28 0.66
C ASP A 496 -27.69 25.28 -0.50
N PRO A 497 -28.24 26.50 -0.44
CA PRO A 497 -28.05 27.50 -1.50
C PRO A 497 -26.57 27.86 -1.77
N THR A 498 -25.68 27.65 -0.79
CA THR A 498 -24.25 27.96 -0.92
C THR A 498 -23.45 26.84 -1.58
N ARG A 499 -24.05 25.65 -1.76
CA ARG A 499 -23.40 24.46 -2.33
C ARG A 499 -24.17 23.82 -3.46
N SER A 500 -25.45 24.14 -3.63
CA SER A 500 -26.31 23.55 -4.64
C SER A 500 -25.78 23.84 -6.05
N LEU A 501 -25.77 22.81 -6.90
CA LEU A 501 -25.41 22.90 -8.32
C LEU A 501 -26.64 22.86 -9.24
N ARG A 502 -27.85 22.84 -8.66
CA ARG A 502 -29.12 22.77 -9.41
C ARG A 502 -29.38 23.99 -10.29
N GLU A 503 -28.78 25.12 -9.94
CA GLU A 503 -28.85 26.37 -10.71
C GLU A 503 -27.58 26.64 -11.52
N PHE A 504 -26.63 25.68 -11.59
CA PHE A 504 -25.35 25.88 -12.26
C PHE A 504 -25.53 26.27 -13.74
N ASP A 505 -25.07 27.47 -14.08
CA ASP A 505 -24.95 27.97 -15.44
C ASP A 505 -23.50 28.44 -15.71
N PRO A 506 -22.81 27.86 -16.72
CA PRO A 506 -21.44 28.23 -17.04
C PRO A 506 -21.28 29.66 -17.58
N ARG A 507 -22.38 30.36 -17.90
CA ARG A 507 -22.40 31.77 -18.33
C ARG A 507 -22.72 32.73 -17.21
N GLU A 508 -23.11 32.25 -16.03
CA GLU A 508 -23.49 33.08 -14.89
C GLU A 508 -22.62 32.78 -13.66
N PRO A 509 -21.51 33.53 -13.46
CA PRO A 509 -20.59 33.30 -12.34
C PRO A 509 -21.21 33.27 -10.95
N ARG A 510 -22.37 33.93 -10.76
CA ARG A 510 -23.11 33.91 -9.48
C ARG A 510 -23.66 32.53 -9.11
N THR A 511 -23.78 31.63 -10.08
CA THR A 511 -24.25 30.25 -9.89
C THR A 511 -23.12 29.27 -9.54
N TRP A 512 -21.87 29.74 -9.53
CA TRP A 512 -20.70 28.91 -9.26
C TRP A 512 -20.46 28.80 -7.76
N THR A 513 -21.19 27.90 -7.12
CA THR A 513 -21.15 27.64 -5.68
C THR A 513 -19.91 26.85 -5.22
N TRP A 514 -19.17 26.26 -6.17
CA TRP A 514 -17.98 25.46 -5.89
C TRP A 514 -16.72 26.11 -6.51
N PRO A 515 -15.53 25.94 -5.90
CA PRO A 515 -14.28 26.42 -6.48
C PRO A 515 -13.80 25.60 -7.69
N ARG A 516 -14.08 24.29 -7.66
CA ARG A 516 -13.65 23.30 -8.64
C ARG A 516 -14.70 22.21 -8.71
N ILE A 517 -14.97 21.71 -9.91
CA ILE A 517 -15.89 20.59 -10.14
C ILE A 517 -15.17 19.50 -10.92
N GLU A 518 -15.24 18.27 -10.44
CA GLU A 518 -14.83 17.08 -11.17
C GLU A 518 -16.08 16.29 -11.55
N VAL A 519 -16.39 16.24 -12.85
CA VAL A 519 -17.62 15.64 -13.37
C VAL A 519 -17.31 14.41 -14.21
N ARG A 520 -17.79 13.25 -13.73
CA ARG A 520 -17.73 11.95 -14.42
C ARG A 520 -18.80 11.85 -15.49
N GLY A 521 -18.64 10.96 -16.45
CA GLY A 521 -19.71 10.64 -17.39
C GLY A 521 -19.68 9.24 -17.97
N PRO A 522 -20.74 8.88 -18.71
CA PRO A 522 -20.96 7.54 -19.21
C PRO A 522 -20.31 7.26 -20.58
N GLU A 523 -19.79 8.28 -21.26
CA GLU A 523 -19.25 8.09 -22.61
C GLU A 523 -17.78 7.69 -22.56
N THR A 524 -17.46 6.62 -23.28
CA THR A 524 -16.10 6.13 -23.48
C THR A 524 -15.74 6.23 -24.96
N ILE A 525 -14.57 6.76 -25.28
CA ILE A 525 -14.04 6.82 -26.64
C ILE A 525 -12.79 5.99 -26.81
N ASP A 526 -12.61 5.45 -28.00
CA ASP A 526 -11.34 4.88 -28.45
C ASP A 526 -10.41 6.00 -28.94
N ILE A 527 -9.19 6.04 -28.39
CA ILE A 527 -8.23 7.13 -28.64
C ILE A 527 -7.74 7.11 -30.09
N ALA A 528 -7.50 5.92 -30.64
CA ALA A 528 -6.96 5.76 -31.99
C ALA A 528 -7.91 6.27 -33.07
N THR A 529 -9.21 6.09 -32.87
CA THR A 529 -10.26 6.56 -33.77
C THR A 529 -10.63 8.03 -33.52
N SER A 530 -10.71 8.44 -32.26
CA SER A 530 -11.19 9.79 -31.89
C SER A 530 -10.10 10.86 -31.95
N SER A 531 -8.84 10.48 -31.77
CA SER A 531 -7.67 11.34 -31.93
C SER A 531 -6.53 10.57 -32.62
N PRO A 532 -6.61 10.35 -33.95
CA PRO A 532 -5.57 9.59 -34.65
C PRO A 532 -4.17 10.21 -34.52
N ARG A 533 -4.08 11.55 -34.49
CA ARG A 533 -2.81 12.27 -34.26
C ARG A 533 -2.33 12.16 -32.81
N GLY A 534 -3.24 12.28 -31.84
CA GLY A 534 -2.90 12.09 -30.42
C GLY A 534 -2.43 10.67 -30.13
N TRP A 535 -3.14 9.66 -30.64
CA TRP A 535 -2.73 8.26 -30.54
C TRP A 535 -1.39 7.97 -31.20
N GLY A 536 -1.14 8.55 -32.38
CA GLY A 536 0.16 8.47 -33.06
C GLY A 536 1.29 9.03 -32.19
N ALA A 537 1.11 10.23 -31.63
CA ALA A 537 2.08 10.83 -30.73
C ALA A 537 2.32 10.01 -29.45
N ILE A 538 1.26 9.47 -28.85
CA ILE A 538 1.37 8.56 -27.70
C ILE A 538 2.21 7.33 -28.07
N CYS A 539 1.97 6.72 -29.23
CA CYS A 539 2.73 5.57 -29.71
C CYS A 539 4.21 5.90 -29.95
N ASP A 540 4.51 7.06 -30.54
CA ASP A 540 5.88 7.50 -30.78
C ASP A 540 6.65 7.71 -29.47
N LEU A 541 6.01 8.32 -28.46
CA LEU A 541 6.61 8.60 -27.16
C LEU A 541 6.76 7.37 -26.27
N LEU A 542 5.90 6.36 -26.44
CA LEU A 542 5.88 5.14 -25.61
C LEU A 542 6.49 3.92 -26.31
N GLY A 543 6.89 4.06 -27.57
CA GLY A 543 7.59 3.02 -28.33
C GLY A 543 6.68 1.91 -28.86
N GLY A 544 5.44 2.25 -29.25
CA GLY A 544 4.53 1.33 -29.94
C GLY A 544 3.18 1.09 -29.23
N ALA A 545 2.17 0.79 -30.03
CA ALA A 545 0.81 0.54 -29.55
C ALA A 545 0.71 -0.69 -28.64
N GLU A 546 1.53 -1.71 -28.89
CA GLU A 546 1.59 -2.96 -28.15
C GLU A 546 2.07 -2.80 -26.71
N ARG A 547 2.79 -1.72 -26.40
CA ARG A 547 3.28 -1.43 -25.05
C ARG A 547 2.22 -0.75 -24.17
N ILE A 548 1.17 -0.20 -24.79
CA ILE A 548 0.19 0.65 -24.14
C ILE A 548 -1.03 -0.19 -23.72
N LYS A 549 -1.40 -0.11 -22.45
CA LYS A 549 -2.62 -0.72 -21.90
C LYS A 549 -3.86 0.14 -22.19
N THR A 550 -3.76 1.46 -21.97
CA THR A 550 -4.90 2.36 -22.18
C THR A 550 -5.21 2.53 -23.66
N LYS A 551 -6.41 2.11 -24.09
CA LYS A 551 -6.93 2.32 -25.46
C LYS A 551 -8.09 3.30 -25.51
N GLN A 552 -8.70 3.55 -24.37
CA GLN A 552 -9.95 4.28 -24.26
C GLN A 552 -9.90 5.33 -23.15
N TRP A 553 -10.63 6.43 -23.34
CA TRP A 553 -10.80 7.50 -22.36
C TRP A 553 -12.29 7.81 -22.14
N HIS A 554 -12.61 8.32 -20.95
CA HIS A 554 -13.97 8.65 -20.54
C HIS A 554 -14.24 10.15 -20.60
N ASN A 555 -15.51 10.55 -20.67
CA ASN A 555 -15.95 11.94 -20.61
C ASN A 555 -15.96 12.55 -19.20
N TYR A 556 -14.81 12.43 -18.56
CA TYR A 556 -14.45 13.04 -17.30
C TYR A 556 -13.83 14.42 -17.52
N LEU A 557 -14.39 15.44 -16.88
CA LEU A 557 -13.94 16.83 -16.97
C LEU A 557 -13.63 17.43 -15.60
N ILE A 558 -12.65 18.34 -15.58
CA ILE A 558 -12.19 19.08 -14.41
C ILE A 558 -12.34 20.58 -14.67
N LEU A 559 -13.28 21.21 -13.98
CA LEU A 559 -13.61 22.62 -14.08
C LEU A 559 -12.94 23.41 -12.96
N ASN A 560 -12.37 24.57 -13.28
CA ASN A 560 -11.92 25.56 -12.30
C ASN A 560 -12.82 26.80 -12.41
N LEU A 561 -13.56 27.14 -11.34
CA LEU A 561 -14.69 28.07 -11.33
C LEU A 561 -14.39 29.43 -10.67
N CYS A 562 -13.14 29.89 -10.66
CA CYS A 562 -12.80 31.26 -10.25
C CYS A 562 -13.06 31.66 -8.79
N ALA A 563 -13.30 30.73 -7.85
CA ALA A 563 -13.54 31.08 -6.44
C ALA A 563 -12.39 31.87 -5.80
N ASP A 564 -11.16 31.67 -6.30
CA ASP A 564 -9.96 32.34 -5.80
C ASP A 564 -9.62 33.64 -6.53
N ALA A 565 -10.54 34.17 -7.37
CA ALA A 565 -10.25 35.35 -8.19
C ALA A 565 -9.85 36.59 -7.36
N GLU A 566 -10.37 36.70 -6.14
CA GLU A 566 -10.07 37.79 -5.22
C GLU A 566 -8.68 37.71 -4.59
N LEU A 567 -8.01 36.55 -4.64
CA LEU A 567 -6.69 36.37 -4.03
C LEU A 567 -5.58 37.14 -4.77
N GLY A 568 -5.82 37.63 -5.99
CA GLY A 568 -4.84 38.36 -6.79
C GLY A 568 -3.63 37.51 -7.24
N ILE A 569 -3.71 36.19 -7.07
CA ILE A 569 -2.64 35.25 -7.41
C ILE A 569 -2.82 34.78 -8.85
N THR A 570 -1.81 35.00 -9.68
CA THR A 570 -1.84 34.65 -11.12
C THR A 570 -1.02 33.41 -11.47
N ARG A 571 -0.18 32.92 -10.55
CA ARG A 571 0.63 31.72 -10.73
C ARG A 571 0.89 30.99 -9.41
N PRO A 572 1.08 29.67 -9.43
CA PRO A 572 1.46 28.94 -8.23
C PRO A 572 2.92 29.23 -7.85
N ALA A 573 3.13 29.64 -6.60
CA ALA A 573 4.45 29.72 -6.01
C ALA A 573 5.13 28.34 -5.97
N PRO A 574 6.48 28.26 -5.99
CA PRO A 574 7.20 26.98 -5.95
C PRO A 574 6.89 26.12 -4.72
N HIS A 575 6.49 26.71 -3.59
CA HIS A 575 6.15 25.99 -2.36
C HIS A 575 4.65 25.64 -2.24
N TRP A 576 3.85 25.86 -3.28
CA TRP A 576 2.43 25.54 -3.26
C TRP A 576 2.20 24.05 -3.01
N GLN A 577 1.22 23.73 -2.17
CA GLN A 577 0.89 22.34 -1.84
C GLN A 577 0.35 21.51 -3.02
N SER A 578 -0.05 22.15 -4.12
CA SER A 578 -0.67 21.49 -5.27
C SER A 578 0.34 20.99 -6.29
N TRP A 579 1.65 21.21 -6.10
CA TRP A 579 2.66 20.59 -6.95
C TRP A 579 2.72 19.08 -6.70
N HIS A 580 2.48 18.27 -7.74
CA HIS A 580 2.46 16.81 -7.68
C HIS A 580 2.85 16.17 -9.01
N ILE A 581 3.13 14.87 -8.97
CA ILE A 581 3.06 13.96 -10.12
C ILE A 581 1.76 13.17 -10.01
N ASP A 582 1.21 12.67 -11.12
CA ASP A 582 -0.03 11.88 -11.10
C ASP A 582 0.22 10.39 -10.86
N ASP A 583 -0.74 9.76 -10.20
CA ASP A 583 -0.70 8.36 -9.76
C ASP A 583 0.53 8.02 -8.88
N PRO A 584 0.94 8.89 -7.92
CA PRO A 584 2.00 8.54 -6.98
C PRO A 584 1.46 7.54 -5.96
N ASN A 585 2.32 6.63 -5.52
CA ASN A 585 2.07 5.83 -4.33
C ASN A 585 3.00 6.28 -3.18
N PRO A 586 2.69 6.00 -1.90
CA PRO A 586 3.53 6.39 -0.76
C PRO A 586 4.98 5.87 -0.80
N MET A 587 5.22 4.89 -1.67
CA MET A 587 6.50 4.24 -1.98
C MET A 587 6.75 4.28 -3.51
N THR A 588 6.57 5.45 -4.14
CA THR A 588 6.73 5.59 -5.59
C THR A 588 8.15 5.21 -5.98
N ARG A 589 8.31 4.35 -6.99
CA ARG A 589 9.60 3.75 -7.38
C ARG A 589 9.74 3.75 -8.88
N LEU A 590 10.96 4.01 -9.35
CA LEU A 590 11.25 4.13 -10.78
C LEU A 590 10.92 2.87 -11.58
N ASP A 591 11.11 1.69 -10.97
CA ASP A 591 10.88 0.38 -11.58
C ASP A 591 9.41 -0.10 -11.53
N ASN A 592 8.51 0.70 -10.95
CA ASN A 592 7.08 0.38 -10.86
C ASN A 592 6.19 1.45 -11.51
N ILE A 593 6.77 2.40 -12.24
CA ILE A 593 6.00 3.43 -12.91
C ILE A 593 5.33 2.83 -14.14
N ARG A 594 4.00 2.65 -14.05
CA ARG A 594 3.17 2.19 -15.17
C ARG A 594 2.41 3.31 -15.87
N ASN A 595 2.29 4.46 -15.21
CA ASN A 595 1.83 5.68 -15.84
C ASN A 595 2.87 6.10 -16.89
N GLY A 596 2.54 5.94 -18.17
CA GLY A 596 3.45 6.22 -19.28
C GLY A 596 3.41 7.68 -19.71
N LEU A 597 2.22 8.28 -19.75
CA LEU A 597 2.00 9.68 -20.08
C LEU A 597 0.75 10.21 -19.35
N ILE A 598 0.77 11.49 -19.02
CA ILE A 598 -0.38 12.23 -18.53
C ILE A 598 -0.87 13.12 -19.68
N GLY A 599 -2.16 13.05 -20.01
CA GLY A 599 -2.78 13.88 -21.03
C GLY A 599 -3.57 15.02 -20.40
N ILE A 600 -3.48 16.23 -20.96
CA ILE A 600 -4.40 17.33 -20.70
C ILE A 600 -5.14 17.63 -22.00
N VAL A 601 -6.44 17.33 -22.04
CA VAL A 601 -7.29 17.65 -23.19
C VAL A 601 -7.99 18.99 -22.91
N LEU A 602 -7.86 19.93 -23.84
CA LEU A 602 -8.41 21.28 -23.71
C LEU A 602 -9.85 21.28 -24.26
N PHE A 603 -10.84 21.45 -23.37
CA PHE A 603 -12.26 21.45 -23.74
C PHE A 603 -12.82 22.84 -24.03
N ASP A 604 -12.01 23.86 -23.80
CA ASP A 604 -12.23 25.25 -24.17
C ASP A 604 -10.88 25.91 -24.47
N ASP A 605 -10.91 27.15 -24.97
CA ASP A 605 -9.68 27.92 -25.14
C ASP A 605 -9.08 28.26 -23.77
N LEU A 606 -7.85 27.81 -23.54
CA LEU A 606 -7.10 28.04 -22.30
C LEU A 606 -6.18 29.25 -22.49
N LEU A 607 -6.72 30.43 -22.17
CA LEU A 607 -6.00 31.70 -22.24
C LEU A 607 -5.09 31.90 -21.01
N PRO A 608 -3.97 32.64 -21.12
CA PRO A 608 -3.11 32.93 -19.98
C PRO A 608 -3.86 33.51 -18.77
N GLY A 609 -3.46 33.12 -17.56
CA GLY A 609 -4.06 33.57 -16.31
C GLY A 609 -5.49 33.07 -16.06
N SER A 610 -5.91 32.00 -16.74
CA SER A 610 -7.28 31.45 -16.62
C SER A 610 -7.35 30.20 -15.74
N GLY A 611 -6.51 30.12 -14.72
CA GLY A 611 -6.48 28.97 -13.78
C GLY A 611 -6.01 27.66 -14.38
N ASN A 612 -5.24 27.73 -15.47
CA ASN A 612 -4.73 26.58 -16.19
C ASN A 612 -3.76 25.76 -15.35
N THR A 613 -3.48 24.53 -15.79
CA THR A 613 -2.44 23.72 -15.18
C THR A 613 -1.08 24.37 -15.39
N TRP A 614 -0.26 24.41 -14.35
CA TRP A 614 1.13 24.87 -14.43
C TRP A 614 2.07 23.67 -14.38
N LEU A 615 3.11 23.71 -15.20
CA LEU A 615 4.13 22.68 -15.34
C LEU A 615 5.46 23.18 -14.78
N CYS A 616 6.28 22.27 -14.26
CA CYS A 616 7.63 22.55 -13.80
C CYS A 616 8.67 21.74 -14.63
N PRO A 617 9.06 22.18 -15.84
CA PRO A 617 9.92 21.39 -16.76
C PRO A 617 11.19 20.82 -16.13
N ASP A 618 11.85 21.57 -15.25
CA ASP A 618 13.09 21.16 -14.59
C ASP A 618 12.88 20.24 -13.37
N SER A 619 11.63 19.88 -13.05
CA SER A 619 11.34 18.88 -12.02
C SER A 619 11.62 17.47 -12.49
N LEU A 620 11.41 17.14 -13.77
CA LEU A 620 11.56 15.79 -14.32
C LEU A 620 12.91 15.17 -13.93
N PRO A 621 14.06 15.83 -14.21
CA PRO A 621 15.34 15.24 -13.85
C PRO A 621 15.56 15.13 -12.34
N ARG A 622 14.95 16.00 -11.54
CA ARG A 622 15.05 15.95 -10.07
C ARG A 622 14.24 14.80 -9.51
N VAL A 623 13.01 14.61 -9.97
CA VAL A 623 12.16 13.48 -9.57
C VAL A 623 12.81 12.16 -9.98
N ALA A 624 13.35 12.06 -11.21
CA ALA A 624 14.05 10.87 -11.66
C ALA A 624 15.26 10.52 -10.77
N ARG A 625 16.09 11.51 -10.43
CA ARG A 625 17.25 11.31 -9.55
C ARG A 625 16.83 10.96 -8.11
N GLU A 626 15.78 11.59 -7.59
CA GLU A 626 15.24 11.29 -6.27
C GLU A 626 14.79 9.82 -6.18
N LEU A 627 14.01 9.36 -7.17
CA LEU A 627 13.56 7.98 -7.25
C LEU A 627 14.71 6.98 -7.44
N ALA A 628 15.77 7.36 -8.15
CA ALA A 628 16.95 6.52 -8.32
C ALA A 628 17.82 6.45 -7.06
N ALA A 629 17.90 7.55 -6.30
CA ALA A 629 18.61 7.60 -5.03
C ALA A 629 17.90 6.82 -3.92
N HIS A 630 16.57 6.71 -4.02
CA HIS A 630 15.69 6.04 -3.07
C HIS A 630 14.99 4.85 -3.72
N PRO A 631 15.75 3.77 -4.04
CA PRO A 631 15.17 2.63 -4.70
C PRO A 631 14.08 1.99 -3.84
N GLU A 632 14.13 2.04 -2.51
CA GLU A 632 13.08 1.61 -1.56
C GLU A 632 11.72 2.19 -1.93
N GLY A 633 11.70 3.48 -2.25
CA GLY A 633 10.58 4.26 -2.76
C GLY A 633 10.50 5.63 -2.12
N VAL A 634 9.72 6.50 -2.75
CA VAL A 634 9.59 7.91 -2.36
C VAL A 634 8.13 8.26 -2.19
N ASP A 635 7.77 8.82 -1.04
CA ASP A 635 6.43 9.37 -0.82
C ASP A 635 6.26 10.69 -1.58
N PHE A 636 5.59 10.60 -2.74
CA PHE A 636 5.09 11.75 -3.50
C PHE A 636 3.59 12.01 -3.26
N CYS A 637 2.93 11.24 -2.38
CA CYS A 637 1.54 11.50 -1.97
C CYS A 637 1.43 12.64 -0.95
N SER A 638 2.49 12.89 -0.17
CA SER A 638 2.55 13.97 0.83
C SER A 638 3.15 15.27 0.25
N ARG A 639 3.53 16.22 1.12
CA ARG A 639 4.01 17.58 0.75
C ARG A 639 5.37 17.62 0.02
N ARG A 640 5.87 16.49 -0.50
CA ARG A 640 7.18 16.38 -1.15
C ARG A 640 7.26 17.13 -2.47
N GLY A 641 6.14 17.28 -3.18
CA GLY A 641 6.09 18.05 -4.44
C GLY A 641 6.55 19.50 -4.25
N GLY A 642 5.96 20.22 -3.29
CA GLY A 642 6.35 21.59 -2.95
C GLY A 642 7.80 21.73 -2.47
N TRP A 643 8.37 20.72 -1.80
CA TRP A 643 9.78 20.71 -1.42
C TRP A 643 10.70 20.62 -2.65
N LEU A 644 10.33 19.82 -3.65
CA LEU A 644 11.12 19.63 -4.86
C LEU A 644 11.05 20.85 -5.79
N THR A 645 9.85 21.39 -6.02
CA THR A 645 9.62 22.54 -6.91
C THR A 645 10.24 23.84 -6.39
N GLN A 646 10.46 23.99 -5.08
CA GLN A 646 11.25 25.10 -4.52
C GLN A 646 12.70 25.16 -5.03
N ARG A 647 13.23 24.04 -5.53
CA ARG A 647 14.58 23.96 -6.12
C ARG A 647 14.55 24.12 -7.64
N CYS A 648 13.38 24.38 -8.21
CA CYS A 648 13.15 24.54 -9.63
C CYS A 648 13.01 26.02 -10.01
N GLN A 649 13.25 26.34 -11.27
CA GLN A 649 13.28 27.69 -11.82
C GLN A 649 12.35 27.87 -13.02
N ARG A 650 11.97 26.77 -13.71
CA ARG A 650 11.13 26.85 -14.91
C ARG A 650 9.69 26.52 -14.52
N PHE A 651 8.78 27.45 -14.82
CA PHE A 651 7.35 27.29 -14.57
C PHE A 651 6.58 27.77 -15.80
N VAL A 652 5.73 26.91 -16.36
CA VAL A 652 5.03 27.17 -17.61
C VAL A 652 3.54 26.92 -17.43
N GLU A 653 2.72 27.88 -17.84
CA GLU A 653 1.26 27.72 -17.88
C GLU A 653 0.84 26.95 -19.14
N VAL A 654 -0.05 25.98 -19.00
CA VAL A 654 -0.67 25.30 -20.14
C VAL A 654 -1.69 26.22 -20.80
N VAL A 655 -1.37 26.68 -22.01
CA VAL A 655 -2.26 27.48 -22.85
C VAL A 655 -2.47 26.81 -24.21
N GLY A 656 -3.64 27.02 -24.80
CA GLY A 656 -3.96 26.43 -26.10
C GLY A 656 -5.41 26.59 -26.52
N GLY A 657 -5.74 26.03 -27.68
CA GLY A 657 -7.08 26.07 -28.25
C GLY A 657 -7.91 24.85 -27.87
N ILE A 658 -9.22 24.98 -27.98
CA ILE A 658 -10.15 23.85 -27.86
C ILE A 658 -9.75 22.68 -28.78
N GLY A 659 -9.72 21.47 -28.23
CA GLY A 659 -9.34 20.24 -28.93
C GLY A 659 -7.83 19.94 -28.94
N ASP A 660 -6.99 20.84 -28.42
CA ASP A 660 -5.58 20.53 -28.21
C ASP A 660 -5.40 19.42 -27.15
N LEU A 661 -4.34 18.62 -27.31
CA LEU A 661 -3.90 17.64 -26.32
C LEU A 661 -2.47 17.97 -25.90
N VAL A 662 -2.25 18.20 -24.61
CA VAL A 662 -0.90 18.27 -24.03
C VAL A 662 -0.54 16.93 -23.44
N LEU A 663 0.54 16.32 -23.93
CA LEU A 663 1.11 15.10 -23.37
C LEU A 663 2.27 15.48 -22.45
N MET A 664 2.28 14.93 -21.24
CA MET A 664 3.28 15.19 -20.22
C MET A 664 3.94 13.89 -19.78
N HIS A 665 5.21 13.99 -19.43
CA HIS A 665 5.99 12.93 -18.84
C HIS A 665 5.48 12.63 -17.42
N PRO A 666 5.41 11.36 -17.00
CA PRO A 666 4.81 10.96 -15.71
C PRO A 666 5.58 11.49 -14.49
N LEU A 667 6.85 11.84 -14.67
CA LEU A 667 7.69 12.46 -13.62
C LEU A 667 7.68 14.00 -13.63
N LEU A 668 6.87 14.63 -14.48
CA LEU A 668 6.76 16.08 -14.55
C LEU A 668 5.83 16.58 -13.44
N MET A 669 6.36 17.45 -12.58
CA MET A 669 5.56 18.11 -11.55
C MET A 669 4.64 19.12 -12.21
N HIS A 670 3.37 19.09 -11.80
CA HIS A 670 2.37 20.02 -12.25
C HIS A 670 1.45 20.42 -11.09
N SER A 671 0.72 21.52 -11.28
CA SER A 671 -0.12 22.11 -10.24
C SER A 671 -1.39 22.71 -10.83
N SER A 672 -2.47 22.69 -10.06
CA SER A 672 -3.58 23.62 -10.31
C SER A 672 -3.14 25.05 -9.95
N ALA A 673 -3.89 26.04 -10.44
CA ALA A 673 -3.70 27.43 -10.12
C ALA A 673 -5.03 28.11 -9.81
N PRO A 674 -5.04 29.18 -9.00
CA PRO A 674 -6.18 30.08 -8.88
C PRO A 674 -6.61 30.58 -10.24
N ASN A 675 -7.90 30.84 -10.39
CA ASN A 675 -8.48 31.33 -11.64
C ASN A 675 -9.03 32.75 -11.48
N PRO A 676 -8.21 33.80 -11.73
CA PRO A 676 -8.67 35.18 -11.64
C PRO A 676 -9.42 35.67 -12.90
N SER A 677 -9.61 34.82 -13.92
CA SER A 677 -10.07 35.28 -15.24
C SER A 677 -11.56 35.59 -15.34
N GLY A 678 -12.37 35.14 -14.38
CA GLY A 678 -13.84 35.20 -14.47
C GLY A 678 -14.43 34.25 -15.53
N ARG A 679 -13.64 33.28 -16.02
CA ARG A 679 -14.05 32.27 -17.02
C ARG A 679 -13.80 30.87 -16.47
N ILE A 680 -14.71 29.94 -16.72
CA ILE A 680 -14.48 28.54 -16.36
C ILE A 680 -13.35 27.95 -17.20
N ARG A 681 -12.39 27.30 -16.56
CA ARG A 681 -11.40 26.47 -17.26
C ARG A 681 -11.90 25.03 -17.40
N TRP A 682 -12.17 24.61 -18.63
CA TRP A 682 -12.58 23.24 -18.95
C TRP A 682 -11.42 22.41 -19.48
N MET A 683 -11.05 21.35 -18.77
CA MET A 683 -10.07 20.37 -19.25
C MET A 683 -10.45 18.94 -18.85
N GLY A 684 -9.83 17.95 -19.48
CA GLY A 684 -9.75 16.58 -18.99
C GLY A 684 -8.30 16.23 -18.67
N ASN A 685 -8.08 15.34 -17.69
CA ASN A 685 -6.75 14.82 -17.34
C ASN A 685 -6.65 13.31 -17.60
N PRO A 686 -6.78 12.82 -18.85
CA PRO A 686 -6.72 11.39 -19.09
C PRO A 686 -5.30 10.81 -18.97
N MET A 687 -5.19 9.66 -18.32
CA MET A 687 -3.92 8.94 -18.12
C MET A 687 -3.67 7.91 -19.22
N VAL A 688 -2.40 7.65 -19.54
CA VAL A 688 -1.98 6.56 -20.44
C VAL A 688 -1.13 5.56 -19.66
N TYR A 689 -1.70 4.38 -19.41
CA TYR A 689 -1.03 3.30 -18.72
C TYR A 689 -0.36 2.34 -19.68
N MET A 690 0.79 1.81 -19.24
CA MET A 690 1.59 0.81 -19.93
C MET A 690 1.23 -0.60 -19.50
N ASN A 691 1.50 -1.60 -20.36
CA ASN A 691 1.35 -3.02 -20.02
C ASN A 691 2.43 -3.47 -19.02
N GLU A 692 3.63 -2.92 -19.15
CA GLU A 692 4.78 -3.14 -18.26
C GLU A 692 5.25 -1.80 -17.67
N ALA A 693 5.99 -1.84 -16.57
CA ALA A 693 6.60 -0.62 -16.02
C ALA A 693 7.63 -0.02 -17.00
N LEU A 694 7.83 1.30 -16.91
CA LEU A 694 8.89 2.01 -17.61
C LEU A 694 10.25 1.47 -17.14
N ASP A 695 11.16 1.24 -18.07
CA ASP A 695 12.52 0.79 -17.75
C ASP A 695 13.56 1.68 -18.45
N PRO A 696 14.14 2.66 -17.72
CA PRO A 696 15.17 3.54 -18.27
C PRO A 696 16.49 2.81 -18.55
N HIS A 697 16.66 1.55 -18.12
CA HIS A 697 17.86 0.77 -18.31
C HIS A 697 17.80 -0.19 -19.51
N ARG A 698 16.68 -0.21 -20.26
CA ARG A 698 16.59 -0.97 -21.52
C ARG A 698 17.72 -0.57 -22.50
N PRO A 699 18.14 -1.48 -23.40
CA PRO A 699 19.06 -1.13 -24.47
C PRO A 699 18.57 0.08 -25.27
N ALA A 700 19.47 0.97 -25.67
CA ALA A 700 19.12 2.23 -26.34
C ALA A 700 18.16 2.07 -27.53
N ALA A 701 18.34 1.02 -28.35
CA ALA A 701 17.47 0.74 -29.49
C ALA A 701 16.04 0.32 -29.13
N ARG A 702 15.75 0.06 -27.85
CA ARG A 702 14.43 -0.37 -27.34
C ARG A 702 13.82 0.59 -26.33
N ARG A 703 14.53 1.65 -25.93
CA ARG A 703 13.99 2.68 -25.02
C ARG A 703 13.00 3.55 -25.79
N SER A 704 11.85 3.80 -25.21
CA SER A 704 10.95 4.84 -25.70
C SER A 704 11.51 6.24 -25.38
N PRO A 705 11.06 7.30 -26.05
CA PRO A 705 11.40 8.67 -25.65
C PRO A 705 11.13 8.99 -24.17
N VAL A 706 10.05 8.47 -23.59
CA VAL A 706 9.78 8.59 -22.14
C VAL A 706 10.90 7.95 -21.31
N GLU A 707 11.28 6.70 -21.62
CA GLU A 707 12.36 6.00 -20.92
C GLU A 707 13.74 6.66 -21.14
N GLU A 708 13.97 7.22 -22.33
CA GLU A 708 15.18 7.95 -22.69
C GLU A 708 15.31 9.24 -21.89
N ALA A 709 14.23 10.00 -21.69
CA ALA A 709 14.22 11.21 -20.88
C ALA A 709 14.65 10.95 -19.42
N ILE A 710 14.14 9.85 -18.84
CA ILE A 710 14.54 9.39 -17.51
C ILE A 710 16.02 9.02 -17.52
N TRP A 711 16.47 8.19 -18.46
CA TRP A 711 17.88 7.78 -18.53
C TRP A 711 18.85 8.96 -18.66
N ARG A 712 18.52 9.96 -19.49
CA ARG A 712 19.32 11.20 -19.63
C ARG A 712 19.39 11.96 -18.31
N SER A 713 18.28 12.01 -17.58
CA SER A 713 18.21 12.64 -16.26
C SER A 713 19.11 11.99 -15.21
N LEU A 714 19.28 10.67 -15.27
CA LEU A 714 20.14 9.92 -14.34
C LEU A 714 21.64 10.11 -14.59
N ARG A 715 22.02 10.71 -15.73
CA ARG A 715 23.42 10.90 -16.15
C ARG A 715 23.90 12.35 -16.12
N SER A 716 23.00 13.28 -15.89
CA SER A 716 23.26 14.73 -15.90
C SER A 716 23.51 15.29 -14.52
#